data_AF-A0AAV6Q0U1-F1
#
_entry.id   AF-A0AAV6Q0U1-F1
#
_cell.length_a   1.000
_cell.length_b   1.000
_cell.length_c   1.000
_cell.angle_alpha   90.00
_cell.angle_beta   90.00
_cell.angle_gamma   90.00
#
_symmetry.space_group_name_H-M   'P 1'
#
loop_
_entity.id
_entity.type
_entity.pdbx_description
1 polymer ?
#
loop_
_entity_poly.entity_id
_entity_poly.type
_entity_poly.pdbx_seq_one_letter_code
_entity_poly.pdbx_strand_id
1 'polypeptide(L)'
;MDPESLVEALRGTMDPNLREAAERTLNECHAHVNFVSTLLRVTMSDQLDLPIRQAGVIYLKNMITQHWSDGDGSGTETPVNYIPDEDRQFIRDNIVEAIIHSPERIRVQLTTCIHHMIKHDYPGKWTAIVDKIGFYLQSDNSAGWLGILLCLYQLVKNYEYKKPEERQPLVAAMDLFMPMLKGRFIQLLPDHSSDSVLIQKQIFKILYALFQYNLPLELINRQNLTEWMGILKTVVDRDVPLETMQIDEDERPELPWWKCKKWALHILARLFERYGSPGNTTKEYAEFAELFLKEYAVPAQQVLLKVLYQYKEKQYVAPRVLQQTLNYINQGIAHAMTWKNLKPHIQGIIQDVVFPLMCYTDSDEELWQEDPYEYIRMKFDVFEDFISPTTAAQTLLFTACNKRKEVLQKTMGFCYQILTDPASDPRKKDGALHMIGSLAEILLKKKIYKDQMEFMLQNHVFPLFRNELGYMRARACWVLHYFCEVKFKSDQNLQTALELTRLCLINDNEMPVKVEAAIALQVLISNQEKAKEYITPFIRPVMQALLHIVRETENDDLTNVIQKMICEYSEEVTPIAVEMTQHLAMTFNQVIQTGPDEEGGDDKAVTAMGILNTIDTLLSVVEDHKEITQQLEGICLQVIGTVLQQHVLEFYEEILSLAHSLTCQQVSPQMWQLLPLVYEVFQQDGFDYFTDMMPLLHNYVTVDTDTLLSDTKYLEIMYSMCKKVLTGDPGEDPECHAAKLLEVIILQCKGRGIDQVVPLFVAAALERLTREVKTSELRTMCLQVAIAALYYSPPLLLNTLENLRFPNNTEPITNHFITQWLKDVDCFLGLHDRKMCVLGLCALIDMDHRPQVVNQAASQLIPAAILLFSGLKRAYACRAEHENDDEDDDENGEEEDDNGKAQIFDCISCCISVICDV
;
A
#
# COMPACT_ATOMS: atom_id res chain seq x y z
N MET A 1 30.13 -33.48 6.68
CA MET A 1 29.60 -34.38 5.62
C MET A 1 30.64 -34.48 4.52
N ASP A 2 30.87 -35.65 3.94
CA ASP A 2 31.78 -35.82 2.81
C ASP A 2 31.18 -35.19 1.52
N PRO A 3 31.98 -34.61 0.59
CA PRO A 3 31.45 -33.96 -0.60
C PRO A 3 30.60 -34.88 -1.49
N GLU A 4 30.91 -36.17 -1.57
CA GLU A 4 30.13 -37.13 -2.36
C GLU A 4 28.74 -37.35 -1.77
N SER A 5 28.64 -37.52 -0.45
CA SER A 5 27.35 -37.65 0.24
C SER A 5 26.51 -36.37 0.14
N LEU A 6 27.15 -35.19 0.12
CA LEU A 6 26.45 -33.92 -0.11
C LEU A 6 25.88 -33.84 -1.53
N VAL A 7 26.63 -34.29 -2.54
CA VAL A 7 26.16 -34.35 -3.93
C VAL A 7 24.98 -35.31 -4.09
N GLU A 8 25.01 -36.48 -3.43
CA GLU A 8 23.90 -37.42 -3.43
C GLU A 8 22.65 -36.83 -2.76
N ALA A 9 22.80 -36.16 -1.62
CA ALA A 9 21.70 -35.47 -0.96
C ALA A 9 21.10 -34.36 -1.85
N LEU A 10 21.92 -33.51 -2.47
CA LEU A 10 21.46 -32.47 -3.41
C LEU A 10 20.80 -33.08 -4.67
N ARG A 11 21.21 -34.28 -5.09
CA ARG A 11 20.52 -35.01 -6.16
C ARG A 11 19.15 -35.50 -5.69
N GLY A 12 19.07 -36.02 -4.47
CA GLY A 12 17.83 -36.48 -3.84
C GLY A 12 16.79 -35.37 -3.65
N THR A 13 17.20 -34.12 -3.41
CA THR A 13 16.26 -32.99 -3.30
C THR A 13 15.52 -32.67 -4.61
N MET A 14 16.01 -33.17 -5.75
CA MET A 14 15.36 -33.00 -7.05
C MET A 14 14.41 -34.15 -7.42
N ASP A 15 14.44 -35.27 -6.68
CA ASP A 15 13.55 -36.41 -6.91
C ASP A 15 12.37 -36.35 -5.91
N PRO A 16 11.11 -36.25 -6.37
CA PRO A 16 9.93 -36.20 -5.50
C PRO A 16 9.88 -37.32 -4.44
N ASN A 17 10.40 -38.51 -4.76
CA ASN A 17 10.37 -39.66 -3.85
C ASN A 17 11.47 -39.61 -2.77
N LEU A 18 12.55 -38.88 -3.01
CA LEU A 18 13.73 -38.80 -2.13
C LEU A 18 13.87 -37.45 -1.44
N ARG A 19 13.06 -36.45 -1.83
CA ARG A 19 13.16 -35.06 -1.39
C ARG A 19 13.11 -34.91 0.13
N GLU A 20 12.09 -35.46 0.79
CA GLU A 20 11.97 -35.33 2.25
C GLU A 20 13.15 -35.96 3.00
N ALA A 21 13.62 -37.13 2.55
CA ALA A 21 14.75 -37.82 3.16
C ALA A 21 16.06 -37.03 2.96
N ALA A 22 16.25 -36.48 1.76
CA ALA A 22 17.41 -35.64 1.43
C ALA A 22 17.41 -34.32 2.22
N GLU A 23 16.27 -33.63 2.32
CA GLU A 23 16.13 -32.39 3.10
C GLU A 23 16.38 -32.63 4.58
N ARG A 24 15.86 -33.72 5.17
CA ARG A 24 16.19 -34.12 6.55
C ARG A 24 17.69 -34.34 6.74
N THR A 25 18.33 -35.05 5.82
CA THR A 25 19.78 -35.32 5.89
C THR A 25 20.60 -34.03 5.84
N LEU A 26 20.23 -33.08 4.97
CA LEU A 26 20.88 -31.77 4.88
C LEU A 26 20.66 -30.96 6.17
N ASN A 27 19.45 -30.98 6.72
CA ASN A 27 19.09 -30.30 7.97
C ASN A 27 19.72 -30.95 9.22
N GLU A 28 20.11 -32.22 9.19
CA GLU A 28 20.92 -32.78 10.27
C GLU A 28 22.38 -32.32 10.18
N CYS A 29 22.86 -32.05 8.96
CA CYS A 29 24.27 -31.74 8.72
C CYS A 29 24.61 -30.24 8.78
N HIS A 30 23.62 -29.34 8.72
CA HIS A 30 23.86 -27.90 8.55
C HIS A 30 24.61 -27.23 9.73
N ALA A 31 24.52 -27.80 10.94
CA ALA A 31 25.20 -27.29 12.14
C ALA A 31 26.68 -27.71 12.23
N HIS A 32 27.19 -28.52 11.31
CA HIS A 32 28.59 -28.95 11.33
C HIS A 32 29.54 -27.89 10.77
N VAL A 33 30.67 -27.68 11.45
CA VAL A 33 31.78 -26.86 10.95
C VAL A 33 32.27 -27.41 9.60
N ASN A 34 32.58 -26.52 8.65
CA ASN A 34 32.97 -26.80 7.26
C ASN A 34 31.82 -27.21 6.33
N PHE A 35 30.58 -27.32 6.82
CA PHE A 35 29.46 -27.70 5.96
C PHE A 35 29.19 -26.63 4.89
N VAL A 36 29.07 -25.36 5.30
CA VAL A 36 28.75 -24.25 4.38
C VAL A 36 29.92 -24.00 3.42
N SER A 37 31.16 -24.12 3.92
CA SER A 37 32.37 -24.05 3.09
C SER A 37 32.42 -25.15 2.03
N THR A 38 32.05 -26.38 2.41
CA THR A 38 31.99 -27.53 1.48
C THR A 38 30.90 -27.34 0.45
N LEU A 39 29.74 -26.81 0.85
CA LEU A 39 28.62 -26.52 -0.03
C LEU A 39 28.98 -25.50 -1.11
N LEU A 40 29.72 -24.43 -0.76
CA LEU A 40 30.22 -23.48 -1.75
C LEU A 40 31.19 -24.16 -2.73
N ARG A 41 32.12 -25.00 -2.24
CA ARG A 41 33.07 -25.73 -3.11
C ARG A 41 32.37 -26.67 -4.08
N VAL A 42 31.38 -27.44 -3.61
CA VAL A 42 30.57 -28.33 -4.43
C VAL A 42 29.81 -27.55 -5.49
N THR A 43 29.16 -26.45 -5.10
CA THR A 43 28.43 -25.55 -6.03
C THR A 43 29.32 -24.99 -7.13
N MET A 44 30.57 -24.68 -6.80
CA MET A 44 31.56 -24.13 -7.73
C MET A 44 32.32 -25.18 -8.56
N SER A 45 32.08 -26.48 -8.34
CA SER A 45 32.74 -27.54 -9.10
C SER A 45 32.16 -27.66 -10.52
N ASP A 46 33.00 -27.42 -11.53
CA ASP A 46 32.61 -27.61 -12.93
C ASP A 46 32.49 -29.08 -13.37
N GLN A 47 32.83 -30.01 -12.48
CA GLN A 47 32.67 -31.45 -12.71
C GLN A 47 31.22 -31.93 -12.45
N LEU A 48 30.38 -31.09 -11.83
CA LEU A 48 29.00 -31.44 -11.48
C LEU A 48 28.01 -30.82 -12.47
N ASP A 49 26.91 -31.54 -12.70
CA ASP A 49 25.82 -31.07 -13.55
C ASP A 49 25.20 -29.79 -12.99
N LEU A 50 24.81 -28.87 -13.89
CA LEU A 50 24.23 -27.57 -13.52
C LEU A 50 23.02 -27.66 -12.56
N PRO A 51 22.07 -28.62 -12.70
CA PRO A 51 20.96 -28.75 -11.75
C PRO A 51 21.40 -29.02 -10.31
N ILE A 52 22.44 -29.83 -10.11
CA ILE A 52 22.97 -30.15 -8.77
C ILE A 52 23.65 -28.92 -8.17
N ARG A 53 24.43 -28.21 -8.98
CA ARG A 53 25.06 -26.93 -8.57
C ARG A 53 24.00 -25.88 -8.24
N GLN A 54 22.89 -25.85 -8.98
CA GLN A 54 21.76 -24.96 -8.73
C GLN A 54 21.04 -25.30 -7.41
N ALA A 55 20.79 -26.59 -7.13
CA ALA A 55 20.25 -27.02 -5.84
C ALA A 55 21.19 -26.63 -4.68
N GLY A 56 22.50 -26.84 -4.86
CA GLY A 56 23.52 -26.47 -3.87
C GLY A 56 23.56 -24.98 -3.55
N VAL A 57 23.53 -24.12 -4.57
CA VAL A 57 23.54 -22.66 -4.36
C VAL A 57 22.23 -22.14 -3.74
N ILE A 58 21.09 -22.76 -4.06
CA ILE A 58 19.80 -22.39 -3.46
C ILE A 58 19.81 -22.73 -1.98
N TYR A 59 20.31 -23.92 -1.61
CA TYR A 59 20.47 -24.30 -0.21
C TYR A 59 21.46 -23.36 0.52
N LEU A 60 22.59 -23.02 -0.11
CA LEU A 60 23.56 -22.07 0.43
C LEU A 60 22.94 -20.69 0.68
N LYS A 61 22.15 -20.19 -0.27
CA LYS A 61 21.42 -18.94 -0.12
C LYS A 61 20.49 -18.99 1.07
N ASN A 62 19.66 -20.02 1.18
CA ASN A 62 18.72 -20.15 2.31
C ASN A 62 19.45 -20.18 3.65
N MET A 63 20.58 -20.89 3.72
CA MET A 63 21.45 -20.90 4.91
C MET A 63 21.99 -19.52 5.28
N ILE A 64 22.54 -18.77 4.31
CA ILE A 64 23.05 -17.42 4.56
C ILE A 64 21.92 -16.46 4.93
N THR A 65 20.76 -16.56 4.26
CA THR A 65 19.62 -15.69 4.57
C THR A 65 19.06 -15.94 5.97
N GLN A 66 19.01 -17.18 6.44
CA GLN A 66 18.40 -17.55 7.72
C GLN A 66 19.37 -17.52 8.91
N HIS A 67 20.65 -17.82 8.71
CA HIS A 67 21.59 -18.11 9.81
C HIS A 67 22.87 -17.25 9.82
N TRP A 68 22.89 -16.15 9.06
CA TRP A 68 24.03 -15.21 9.03
C TRP A 68 23.95 -14.10 10.09
N SER A 69 22.77 -13.70 10.55
CA SER A 69 22.62 -12.70 11.63
C SER A 69 22.81 -13.33 13.01
N ASP A 70 23.29 -12.54 13.97
CA ASP A 70 23.53 -13.00 15.35
C ASP A 70 22.24 -12.94 16.24
N GLY A 71 21.08 -12.61 15.65
CA GLY A 71 19.85 -12.26 16.38
C GLY A 71 19.95 -10.86 17.01
N ASP A 72 18.83 -10.13 17.07
CA ASP A 72 18.75 -8.93 17.91
C ASP A 72 18.83 -9.38 19.37
N GLY A 73 19.82 -8.89 20.12
CA GLY A 73 20.10 -9.27 21.50
C GLY A 73 19.02 -8.88 22.53
N SER A 74 17.76 -8.74 22.13
CA SER A 74 16.59 -8.44 22.97
C SER A 74 15.85 -9.70 23.44
N GLY A 75 16.10 -10.88 22.86
CA GLY A 75 15.53 -12.15 23.31
C GLY A 75 16.47 -12.91 24.27
N THR A 76 15.94 -13.41 25.39
CA THR A 76 16.66 -14.27 26.35
C THR A 76 16.93 -15.70 25.85
N GLU A 77 16.67 -16.00 24.58
CA GLU A 77 16.92 -17.30 23.96
C GLU A 77 18.06 -17.20 22.94
N THR A 78 19.05 -18.07 23.09
CA THR A 78 20.16 -18.20 22.15
C THR A 78 19.63 -18.82 20.85
N PRO A 79 19.77 -18.17 19.67
CA PRO A 79 19.27 -18.76 18.44
C PRO A 79 20.00 -20.07 18.15
N VAL A 80 19.24 -21.15 18.01
CA VAL A 80 19.74 -22.55 18.03
C VAL A 80 20.57 -22.92 16.79
N ASN A 81 20.54 -22.14 15.70
CA ASN A 81 21.20 -22.48 14.44
C ASN A 81 22.02 -21.31 13.88
N TYR A 82 23.34 -21.37 14.04
CA TYR A 82 24.30 -20.33 13.61
C TYR A 82 25.38 -20.90 12.70
N ILE A 83 25.74 -20.19 11.61
CA ILE A 83 26.86 -20.58 10.75
C ILE A 83 28.19 -20.33 11.49
N PRO A 84 29.07 -21.33 11.67
CA PRO A 84 30.35 -21.17 12.36
C PRO A 84 31.23 -20.05 11.76
N ASP A 85 31.97 -19.33 12.60
CA ASP A 85 32.80 -18.20 12.16
C ASP A 85 33.89 -18.58 11.13
N GLU A 86 34.44 -19.79 11.23
CA GLU A 86 35.40 -20.32 10.24
C GLU A 86 34.77 -20.41 8.84
N ASP A 87 33.52 -20.89 8.77
CA ASP A 87 32.76 -20.96 7.53
C ASP A 87 32.40 -19.55 7.04
N ARG A 88 31.98 -18.64 7.93
CA ARG A 88 31.69 -17.26 7.56
C ARG A 88 32.91 -16.59 6.93
N GLN A 89 34.09 -16.77 7.52
CA GLN A 89 35.33 -16.21 6.99
C GLN A 89 35.70 -16.84 5.64
N PHE A 90 35.58 -18.16 5.49
CA PHE A 90 35.83 -18.83 4.22
C PHE A 90 34.89 -18.30 3.11
N ILE A 91 33.60 -18.10 3.40
CA ILE A 91 32.66 -17.54 2.44
C ILE A 91 33.04 -16.10 2.08
N ARG A 92 33.37 -15.23 3.06
CA ARG A 92 33.86 -13.85 2.79
C ARG A 92 35.08 -13.85 1.87
N ASP A 93 35.99 -14.80 2.07
CA ASP A 93 37.23 -14.87 1.30
C ASP A 93 37.06 -15.41 -0.12
N ASN A 94 35.93 -16.04 -0.47
CA ASN A 94 35.76 -16.72 -1.76
C ASN A 94 34.48 -16.33 -2.55
N ILE A 95 33.50 -15.67 -1.93
CA ILE A 95 32.19 -15.42 -2.56
C ILE A 95 32.28 -14.49 -3.78
N VAL A 96 33.19 -13.51 -3.75
CA VAL A 96 33.39 -12.55 -4.85
C VAL A 96 33.90 -13.27 -6.10
N GLU A 97 34.91 -14.10 -5.92
CA GLU A 97 35.50 -14.93 -6.97
C GLU A 97 34.48 -15.97 -7.47
N ALA A 98 33.65 -16.52 -6.58
CA ALA A 98 32.56 -17.41 -6.97
C ALA A 98 31.52 -16.71 -7.87
N ILE A 99 31.14 -15.47 -7.57
CA ILE A 99 30.23 -14.66 -8.41
C ILE A 99 30.86 -14.38 -9.78
N ILE A 100 32.15 -14.07 -9.83
CA ILE A 100 32.87 -13.77 -11.06
C ILE A 100 32.88 -14.97 -12.03
N HIS A 101 33.19 -16.17 -11.53
CA HIS A 101 33.40 -17.35 -12.38
C HIS A 101 32.14 -18.19 -12.62
N SER A 102 31.05 -17.93 -11.90
CA SER A 102 29.82 -18.74 -12.01
C SER A 102 28.97 -18.39 -13.23
N PRO A 103 28.22 -19.35 -13.79
CA PRO A 103 27.19 -19.08 -14.80
C PRO A 103 26.01 -18.31 -14.20
N GLU A 104 25.20 -17.66 -15.05
CA GLU A 104 24.12 -16.74 -14.63
C GLU A 104 23.18 -17.33 -13.57
N ARG A 105 22.69 -18.57 -13.77
CA ARG A 105 21.76 -19.23 -12.83
C ARG A 105 22.33 -19.36 -11.41
N ILE A 106 23.64 -19.60 -11.28
CA ILE A 106 24.32 -19.69 -9.98
C ILE A 106 24.66 -18.29 -9.47
N ARG A 107 25.14 -17.42 -10.36
CA ARG A 107 25.56 -16.05 -10.06
C ARG A 107 24.45 -15.23 -9.41
N VAL A 108 23.21 -15.35 -9.89
CA VAL A 108 22.05 -14.64 -9.32
C VAL A 108 21.83 -15.03 -7.85
N GLN A 109 21.92 -16.33 -7.52
CA GLN A 109 21.74 -16.81 -6.16
C GLN A 109 22.90 -16.39 -5.23
N LEU A 110 24.15 -16.45 -5.72
CA LEU A 110 25.31 -15.95 -4.97
C LEU A 110 25.26 -14.43 -4.74
N THR A 111 24.66 -13.68 -5.68
CA THR A 111 24.44 -12.24 -5.53
C THR A 111 23.46 -11.94 -4.40
N THR A 112 22.46 -12.79 -4.16
CA THR A 112 21.59 -12.68 -2.98
C THR A 112 22.36 -13.00 -1.70
N CYS A 113 23.25 -14.01 -1.72
CA CYS A 113 24.09 -14.34 -0.58
C CYS A 113 24.95 -13.14 -0.15
N ILE A 114 25.68 -12.53 -1.09
CA ILE A 114 26.56 -11.39 -0.77
C ILE A 114 25.76 -10.16 -0.31
N HIS A 115 24.51 -9.97 -0.78
CA HIS A 115 23.63 -8.91 -0.29
C HIS A 115 23.35 -9.05 1.21
N HIS A 116 22.95 -10.25 1.66
CA HIS A 116 22.73 -10.52 3.09
C HIS A 116 24.02 -10.36 3.91
N MET A 117 25.14 -10.85 3.39
CA MET A 117 26.44 -10.69 4.06
C MET A 117 26.80 -9.20 4.23
N ILE A 118 26.65 -8.38 3.18
CA ILE A 118 26.90 -6.94 3.22
C ILE A 118 25.97 -6.24 4.22
N LYS A 119 24.68 -6.61 4.24
CA LYS A 119 23.68 -6.01 5.14
C LYS A 119 24.07 -6.12 6.62
N HIS A 120 24.65 -7.25 7.02
CA HIS A 120 25.02 -7.53 8.41
C HIS A 120 26.48 -7.20 8.74
N ASP A 121 27.41 -7.36 7.79
CA ASP A 121 28.84 -7.27 8.07
C ASP A 121 29.50 -5.95 7.61
N TYR A 122 28.96 -5.23 6.61
CA TYR A 122 29.55 -3.97 6.14
C TYR A 122 28.88 -2.75 6.81
N PRO A 123 29.64 -1.76 7.30
CA PRO A 123 31.08 -1.55 7.15
C PRO A 123 31.94 -2.10 8.30
N GLY A 124 31.33 -2.73 9.31
CA GLY A 124 32.01 -3.09 10.56
C GLY A 124 32.92 -4.32 10.47
N LYS A 125 32.31 -5.50 10.24
CA LYS A 125 33.00 -6.81 10.28
C LYS A 125 33.71 -7.16 8.97
N TRP A 126 33.29 -6.60 7.82
CA TRP A 126 33.83 -6.97 6.51
C TRP A 126 34.17 -5.76 5.62
N THR A 127 35.28 -5.08 5.91
CA THR A 127 35.77 -3.94 5.12
C THR A 127 36.47 -4.35 3.81
N ALA A 128 37.11 -5.53 3.79
CA ALA A 128 37.89 -6.05 2.65
C ALA A 128 37.10 -6.22 1.35
N ILE A 129 35.76 -6.20 1.40
CA ILE A 129 34.92 -6.23 0.20
C ILE A 129 35.20 -5.05 -0.75
N VAL A 130 35.48 -3.86 -0.20
CA VAL A 130 35.79 -2.67 -1.00
C VAL A 130 37.12 -2.86 -1.73
N ASP A 131 38.14 -3.39 -1.06
CA ASP A 131 39.45 -3.65 -1.67
C ASP A 131 39.35 -4.70 -2.79
N LYS A 132 38.57 -5.77 -2.58
CA LYS A 132 38.32 -6.79 -3.61
C LYS A 132 37.59 -6.22 -4.83
N ILE A 133 36.57 -5.40 -4.61
CA ILE A 133 35.86 -4.70 -5.71
C ILE A 133 36.82 -3.81 -6.48
N GLY A 134 37.64 -3.02 -5.78
CA GLY A 134 38.66 -2.17 -6.40
C GLY A 134 39.63 -2.98 -7.26
N PHE A 135 40.19 -4.06 -6.72
CA PHE A 135 41.15 -4.91 -7.42
C PHE A 135 40.60 -5.50 -8.72
N TYR A 136 39.43 -6.16 -8.66
CA TYR A 136 38.85 -6.81 -9.83
C TYR A 136 38.31 -5.80 -10.87
N LEU A 137 37.83 -4.64 -10.44
CA LEU A 137 37.39 -3.60 -11.36
C LEU A 137 38.57 -2.93 -12.10
N GLN A 138 39.78 -2.92 -11.52
CA GLN A 138 41.02 -2.48 -12.19
C GLN A 138 41.68 -3.57 -13.05
N SER A 139 41.29 -4.84 -12.87
CA SER A 139 41.83 -5.92 -13.69
C SER A 139 41.41 -5.79 -15.17
N ASP A 140 42.29 -6.21 -16.09
CA ASP A 140 42.00 -6.22 -17.54
C ASP A 140 41.13 -7.40 -17.99
N ASN A 141 40.68 -8.23 -17.04
CA ASN A 141 39.84 -9.38 -17.34
C ASN A 141 38.36 -8.96 -17.49
N SER A 142 37.95 -8.69 -18.73
CA SER A 142 36.58 -8.29 -19.05
C SER A 142 35.52 -9.32 -18.65
N ALA A 143 35.87 -10.61 -18.61
CA ALA A 143 34.94 -11.68 -18.24
C ALA A 143 34.45 -11.57 -16.79
N GLY A 144 35.25 -10.96 -15.89
CA GLY A 144 34.89 -10.79 -14.49
C GLY A 144 34.18 -9.48 -14.15
N TRP A 145 34.13 -8.52 -15.07
CA TRP A 145 33.59 -7.19 -14.79
C TRP A 145 32.11 -7.20 -14.42
N LEU A 146 31.30 -8.02 -15.10
CA LEU A 146 29.88 -8.13 -14.76
C LEU A 146 29.69 -8.67 -13.33
N GLY A 147 30.42 -9.73 -12.96
CA GLY A 147 30.35 -10.33 -11.63
C GLY A 147 30.73 -9.34 -10.52
N ILE A 148 31.82 -8.58 -10.72
CA ILE A 148 32.23 -7.61 -9.70
C ILE A 148 31.30 -6.40 -9.61
N LEU A 149 30.72 -5.95 -10.72
CA LEU A 149 29.71 -4.89 -10.71
C LEU A 149 28.40 -5.34 -10.05
N LEU A 150 28.05 -6.63 -10.11
CA LEU A 150 26.93 -7.16 -9.33
C LEU A 150 27.21 -7.10 -7.82
N CYS A 151 28.45 -7.39 -7.39
CA CYS A 151 28.86 -7.22 -5.99
C CYS A 151 28.76 -5.76 -5.55
N LEU A 152 29.31 -4.83 -6.34
CA LEU A 152 29.20 -3.39 -6.08
C LEU A 152 27.75 -2.92 -6.05
N TYR A 153 26.89 -3.44 -6.94
CA TYR A 153 25.47 -3.12 -6.92
C TYR A 153 24.79 -3.53 -5.61
N GLN A 154 25.12 -4.69 -5.04
CA GLN A 154 24.58 -5.09 -3.73
C GLN A 154 25.07 -4.18 -2.60
N LEU A 155 26.31 -3.71 -2.66
CA LEU A 155 26.84 -2.71 -1.73
C LEU A 155 26.02 -1.42 -1.78
N VAL A 156 25.77 -0.88 -2.97
CA VAL A 156 24.95 0.34 -3.12
C VAL A 156 23.51 0.11 -2.68
N LYS A 157 22.91 -1.03 -3.07
CA LYS A 157 21.52 -1.38 -2.76
C LYS A 157 21.26 -1.49 -1.25
N ASN A 158 22.21 -1.99 -0.47
CA ASN A 158 22.09 -2.08 1.00
C ASN A 158 21.84 -0.71 1.68
N TYR A 159 22.29 0.38 1.05
CA TYR A 159 22.12 1.74 1.57
C TYR A 159 21.01 2.51 0.86
N GLU A 160 20.28 1.90 -0.08
CA GLU A 160 19.30 2.58 -0.96
C GLU A 160 18.25 3.35 -0.15
N TYR A 161 17.70 2.72 0.89
CA TYR A 161 16.67 3.28 1.78
C TYR A 161 17.20 3.83 3.11
N LYS A 162 18.53 3.81 3.32
CA LYS A 162 19.13 4.34 4.55
C LYS A 162 19.16 5.86 4.56
N LYS A 163 19.04 6.43 5.77
CA LYS A 163 19.09 7.89 5.99
C LYS A 163 20.46 8.46 5.62
N PRO A 164 20.56 9.74 5.21
CA PRO A 164 21.83 10.33 4.75
C PRO A 164 23.02 10.16 5.71
N GLU A 165 22.77 10.19 7.02
CA GLU A 165 23.81 10.07 8.05
C GLU A 165 24.45 8.68 8.06
N GLU A 166 23.66 7.63 7.77
CA GLU A 166 24.10 6.24 7.73
C GLU A 166 24.79 5.87 6.41
N ARG A 167 24.71 6.73 5.38
CA ARG A 167 25.27 6.47 4.05
C ARG A 167 26.75 6.84 3.93
N GLN A 168 27.35 7.45 4.94
CA GLN A 168 28.77 7.84 4.93
C GLN A 168 29.74 6.72 4.49
N PRO A 169 29.58 5.45 4.93
CA PRO A 169 30.43 4.35 4.46
C PRO A 169 30.25 4.03 2.96
N LEU A 170 29.04 4.24 2.41
CA LEU A 170 28.80 4.10 0.99
C LEU A 170 29.44 5.25 0.22
N VAL A 171 29.30 6.50 0.69
CA VAL A 171 29.87 7.68 0.05
C VAL A 171 31.40 7.54 -0.07
N ALA A 172 32.07 7.12 1.00
CA ALA A 172 33.51 6.87 1.00
C ALA A 172 33.94 5.79 -0.02
N ALA A 173 33.19 4.69 -0.13
CA ALA A 173 33.46 3.65 -1.13
C ALA A 173 33.23 4.16 -2.56
N MET A 174 32.16 4.94 -2.78
CA MET A 174 31.82 5.46 -4.09
C MET A 174 32.77 6.58 -4.56
N ASP A 175 33.42 7.31 -3.66
CA ASP A 175 34.49 8.26 -4.01
C ASP A 175 35.64 7.55 -4.76
N LEU A 176 36.00 6.34 -4.33
CA LEU A 176 36.97 5.48 -5.02
C LEU A 176 36.44 4.92 -6.34
N PHE A 177 35.21 4.40 -6.34
CA PHE A 177 34.69 3.66 -7.49
C PHE A 177 34.12 4.53 -8.61
N MET A 178 33.62 5.74 -8.33
CA MET A 178 33.02 6.62 -9.34
C MET A 178 33.96 6.92 -10.52
N PRO A 179 35.24 7.32 -10.31
CA PRO A 179 36.20 7.50 -11.40
C PRO A 179 36.49 6.20 -12.16
N MET A 180 36.56 5.06 -11.46
CA MET A 180 36.83 3.75 -12.06
C MET A 180 35.69 3.28 -12.96
N LEU A 181 34.45 3.41 -12.49
CA LEU A 181 33.25 3.11 -13.26
C LEU A 181 33.19 3.95 -14.54
N LYS A 182 33.49 5.25 -14.43
CA LYS A 182 33.56 6.15 -15.57
C LYS A 182 34.62 5.73 -16.58
N GLY A 183 35.85 5.46 -16.13
CA GLY A 183 36.95 5.02 -16.99
C GLY A 183 36.61 3.73 -17.74
N ARG A 184 36.01 2.76 -17.05
CA ARG A 184 35.53 1.51 -17.67
C ARG A 184 34.39 1.73 -18.65
N PHE A 185 33.45 2.61 -18.33
CA PHE A 185 32.37 2.94 -19.24
C PHE A 185 32.89 3.53 -20.55
N ILE A 186 33.83 4.49 -20.47
CA ILE A 186 34.45 5.11 -21.65
C ILE A 186 35.22 4.07 -22.47
N GLN A 187 35.94 3.15 -21.82
CA GLN A 187 36.65 2.06 -22.50
C GLN A 187 35.70 1.12 -23.26
N LEU A 188 34.52 0.85 -22.70
CA LEU A 188 33.52 -0.05 -23.28
C LEU A 188 32.65 0.62 -24.35
N LEU A 189 32.56 1.95 -24.36
CA LEU A 189 31.69 2.72 -25.26
C LEU A 189 31.88 2.40 -26.76
N PRO A 190 33.11 2.17 -27.27
CA PRO A 190 33.34 1.79 -28.67
C PRO A 190 32.99 0.32 -28.98
N ASP A 191 32.85 -0.55 -27.99
CA ASP A 191 32.51 -1.96 -28.18
C ASP A 191 30.98 -2.15 -28.17
N HIS A 192 30.46 -2.58 -29.32
CA HIS A 192 29.03 -2.77 -29.56
C HIS A 192 28.54 -4.20 -29.24
N SER A 193 29.39 -5.07 -28.71
CA SER A 193 29.02 -6.42 -28.28
C SER A 193 27.94 -6.42 -27.20
N SER A 194 27.09 -7.47 -27.20
CA SER A 194 26.04 -7.65 -26.20
C SER A 194 26.59 -7.63 -24.77
N ASP A 195 27.73 -8.29 -24.54
CA ASP A 195 28.40 -8.37 -23.25
C ASP A 195 28.90 -6.99 -22.75
N SER A 196 29.51 -6.20 -23.64
CA SER A 196 29.92 -4.82 -23.33
C SER A 196 28.74 -3.96 -22.91
N VAL A 197 27.63 -4.04 -23.65
CA VAL A 197 26.43 -3.25 -23.35
C VAL A 197 25.77 -3.71 -22.04
N LEU A 198 25.82 -5.00 -21.72
CA LEU A 198 25.34 -5.53 -20.45
C LEU A 198 26.13 -4.97 -19.26
N ILE A 199 27.46 -4.86 -19.40
CA ILE A 199 28.33 -4.23 -18.40
C ILE A 199 28.02 -2.73 -18.27
N GLN A 200 27.90 -2.00 -19.38
CA GLN A 200 27.48 -0.58 -19.39
C GLN A 200 26.14 -0.39 -18.66
N LYS A 201 25.15 -1.24 -18.97
CA LYS A 201 23.85 -1.24 -18.29
C LYS A 201 23.99 -1.46 -16.79
N GLN A 202 24.87 -2.35 -16.36
CA GLN A 202 25.06 -2.62 -14.93
C GLN A 202 25.70 -1.43 -14.20
N ILE A 203 26.63 -0.71 -14.85
CA ILE A 203 27.18 0.55 -14.31
C ILE A 203 26.08 1.60 -14.11
N PHE A 204 25.20 1.80 -15.10
CA PHE A 204 24.07 2.72 -14.93
C PHE A 204 23.11 2.28 -13.82
N LYS A 205 22.85 0.99 -13.67
CA LYS A 205 22.01 0.49 -12.58
C LYS A 205 22.59 0.81 -11.19
N ILE A 206 23.92 0.75 -11.04
CA ILE A 206 24.63 1.17 -9.81
C ILE A 206 24.45 2.66 -9.57
N LEU A 207 24.67 3.50 -10.60
CA LEU A 207 24.50 4.95 -10.49
C LEU A 207 23.07 5.36 -10.15
N TYR A 208 22.08 4.70 -10.74
CA TYR A 208 20.68 4.98 -10.42
C TYR A 208 20.37 4.67 -8.96
N ALA A 209 20.75 3.49 -8.45
CA ALA A 209 20.53 3.13 -7.05
C ALA A 209 21.26 4.08 -6.08
N LEU A 210 22.40 4.65 -6.50
CA LEU A 210 23.09 5.69 -5.74
C LEU A 210 22.27 6.99 -5.69
N PHE A 211 21.66 7.41 -6.80
CA PHE A 211 20.99 8.72 -6.94
C PHE A 211 19.48 8.73 -6.68
N GLN A 212 18.80 7.58 -6.60
CA GLN A 212 17.34 7.52 -6.61
C GLN A 212 16.69 8.24 -5.41
N TYR A 213 17.24 8.05 -4.21
CA TYR A 213 16.69 8.58 -2.96
C TYR A 213 17.51 9.71 -2.34
N ASN A 214 18.80 9.78 -2.63
CA ASN A 214 19.70 10.83 -2.15
C ASN A 214 20.74 11.12 -3.25
N LEU A 215 21.03 12.40 -3.51
CA LEU A 215 22.10 12.77 -4.43
C LEU A 215 23.31 13.22 -3.59
N PRO A 216 24.37 12.40 -3.47
CA PRO A 216 25.53 12.74 -2.64
C PRO A 216 26.33 13.86 -3.32
N LEU A 217 26.07 15.12 -2.92
CA LEU A 217 26.70 16.32 -3.49
C LEU A 217 28.23 16.33 -3.33
N GLU A 218 28.75 15.63 -2.33
CA GLU A 218 30.19 15.43 -2.11
C GLU A 218 30.86 14.69 -3.28
N LEU A 219 30.15 13.75 -3.93
CA LEU A 219 30.65 12.99 -5.08
C LEU A 219 30.42 13.72 -6.41
N ILE A 220 29.42 14.61 -6.45
CA ILE A 220 28.93 15.26 -7.67
C ILE A 220 29.43 16.70 -7.74
N ASN A 221 30.64 16.86 -8.25
CA ASN A 221 31.13 18.17 -8.68
C ASN A 221 30.76 18.45 -10.15
N ARG A 222 30.86 19.72 -10.56
CA ARG A 222 30.50 20.17 -11.92
C ARG A 222 31.26 19.42 -13.03
N GLN A 223 32.53 19.07 -12.82
CA GLN A 223 33.32 18.34 -13.81
C GLN A 223 32.80 16.90 -13.98
N ASN A 224 32.68 16.17 -12.88
CA ASN A 224 32.19 14.78 -12.87
C ASN A 224 30.77 14.70 -13.45
N LEU A 225 29.90 15.63 -13.08
CA LEU A 225 28.54 15.70 -13.61
C LEU A 225 28.54 15.94 -15.13
N THR A 226 29.37 16.87 -15.63
CA THR A 226 29.46 17.15 -17.07
C THR A 226 29.85 15.92 -17.87
N GLU A 227 30.82 15.16 -17.38
CA GLU A 227 31.29 13.94 -18.03
C GLU A 227 30.22 12.84 -18.01
N TRP A 228 29.56 12.61 -16.87
CA TRP A 228 28.45 11.64 -16.77
C TRP A 228 27.26 12.04 -17.64
N MET A 229 26.89 13.31 -17.68
CA MET A 229 25.84 13.82 -18.57
C MET A 229 26.21 13.65 -20.05
N GLY A 230 27.50 13.77 -20.39
CA GLY A 230 28.03 13.42 -21.70
C GLY A 230 27.78 11.95 -22.04
N ILE A 231 28.20 11.04 -21.15
CA ILE A 231 28.03 9.59 -21.32
C ILE A 231 26.55 9.21 -21.47
N LEU A 232 25.68 9.71 -20.58
CA LEU A 232 24.24 9.44 -20.62
C LEU A 232 23.64 9.84 -21.97
N LYS A 233 23.94 11.06 -22.45
CA LYS A 233 23.48 11.53 -23.77
C LYS A 233 24.01 10.67 -24.91
N THR A 234 25.29 10.29 -24.90
CA THR A 234 25.87 9.45 -25.95
C THR A 234 25.20 8.09 -26.02
N VAL A 235 24.88 7.46 -24.89
CA VAL A 235 24.19 6.16 -24.90
C VAL A 235 22.74 6.29 -25.38
N VAL A 236 22.05 7.37 -25.02
CA VAL A 236 20.69 7.62 -25.51
C VAL A 236 20.68 7.91 -27.01
N ASP A 237 21.67 8.65 -27.52
CA ASP A 237 21.81 8.99 -28.95
C ASP A 237 22.28 7.82 -29.84
N ARG A 238 22.94 6.82 -29.25
CA ARG A 238 23.48 5.65 -29.95
C ARG A 238 22.37 4.83 -30.61
N ASP A 239 22.50 4.51 -31.88
CA ASP A 239 21.53 3.65 -32.57
C ASP A 239 21.58 2.20 -32.06
N VAL A 240 20.45 1.51 -32.12
CA VAL A 240 20.34 0.08 -31.76
C VAL A 240 20.66 -0.75 -33.01
N PRO A 241 21.46 -1.84 -32.91
CA PRO A 241 21.81 -2.67 -34.07
C PRO A 241 20.58 -3.24 -34.78
N LEU A 242 20.59 -3.30 -36.12
CA LEU A 242 19.43 -3.74 -36.90
C LEU A 242 19.08 -5.22 -36.68
N GLU A 243 20.05 -6.02 -36.25
CA GLU A 243 19.88 -7.45 -35.93
C GLU A 243 18.87 -7.66 -34.81
N THR A 244 18.69 -6.68 -33.90
CA THR A 244 17.71 -6.79 -32.82
C THR A 244 16.27 -6.77 -33.29
N MET A 245 16.01 -6.31 -34.52
CA MET A 245 14.66 -6.30 -35.11
C MET A 245 14.21 -7.70 -35.55
N GLN A 246 15.10 -8.68 -35.61
CA GLN A 246 14.77 -10.08 -35.93
C GLN A 246 14.19 -10.84 -34.73
N ILE A 247 14.34 -10.27 -33.54
CA ILE A 247 13.79 -10.81 -32.29
C ILE A 247 12.34 -10.38 -32.18
N ASP A 248 11.54 -11.23 -31.55
CA ASP A 248 10.12 -10.97 -31.33
C ASP A 248 9.90 -9.66 -30.57
N GLU A 249 8.83 -8.95 -30.89
CA GLU A 249 8.59 -7.60 -30.37
C GLU A 249 8.51 -7.55 -28.84
N ASP A 250 7.95 -8.60 -28.24
CA ASP A 250 7.78 -8.74 -26.79
C ASP A 250 9.10 -9.01 -26.06
N GLU A 251 10.08 -9.64 -26.73
CA GLU A 251 11.39 -9.92 -26.15
C GLU A 251 12.40 -8.78 -26.37
N ARG A 252 12.14 -7.88 -27.33
CA ARG A 252 13.03 -6.73 -27.63
C ARG A 252 13.31 -5.83 -26.42
N PRO A 253 12.37 -5.49 -25.53
CA PRO A 253 12.65 -4.67 -24.33
C PRO A 253 13.71 -5.30 -23.42
N GLU A 254 13.84 -6.62 -23.44
CA GLU A 254 14.77 -7.36 -22.58
C GLU A 254 16.22 -7.34 -23.09
N LEU A 255 16.44 -6.83 -24.30
CA LEU A 255 17.76 -6.75 -24.90
C LEU A 255 18.67 -5.75 -24.16
N PRO A 256 20.00 -6.02 -24.10
CA PRO A 256 20.94 -5.16 -23.38
C PRO A 256 20.93 -3.71 -23.85
N TRP A 257 20.78 -3.44 -25.15
CA TRP A 257 20.76 -2.08 -25.71
C TRP A 257 19.58 -1.25 -25.20
N TRP A 258 18.37 -1.82 -25.21
CA TRP A 258 17.16 -1.17 -24.70
C TRP A 258 17.21 -1.00 -23.18
N LYS A 259 17.65 -2.03 -22.44
CA LYS A 259 17.88 -1.92 -20.99
C LYS A 259 18.91 -0.85 -20.64
N CYS A 260 20.00 -0.73 -21.41
CA CYS A 260 21.03 0.29 -21.19
C CYS A 260 20.50 1.70 -21.41
N LYS A 261 19.78 1.93 -22.53
CA LYS A 261 19.08 3.21 -22.80
C LYS A 261 18.07 3.54 -21.71
N LYS A 262 17.27 2.57 -21.27
CA LYS A 262 16.30 2.72 -20.17
C LYS A 262 16.97 3.27 -18.92
N TRP A 263 18.06 2.65 -18.46
CA TRP A 263 18.74 3.10 -17.25
C TRP A 263 19.39 4.49 -17.42
N ALA A 264 19.92 4.80 -18.60
CA ALA A 264 20.41 6.15 -18.88
C ALA A 264 19.29 7.20 -18.76
N LEU A 265 18.11 6.91 -19.32
CA LEU A 265 16.95 7.78 -19.24
C LEU A 265 16.37 7.90 -17.83
N HIS A 266 16.30 6.79 -17.09
CA HIS A 266 15.88 6.80 -15.68
C HIS A 266 16.75 7.75 -14.84
N ILE A 267 18.08 7.73 -15.05
CA ILE A 267 18.97 8.66 -14.36
C ILE A 267 18.69 10.11 -14.78
N LEU A 268 18.56 10.38 -16.08
CA LEU A 268 18.27 11.73 -16.59
C LEU A 268 16.94 12.27 -16.05
N ALA A 269 15.87 11.47 -16.11
CA ALA A 269 14.54 11.82 -15.61
C ALA A 269 14.57 12.05 -14.10
N ARG A 270 15.17 11.13 -13.32
CA ARG A 270 15.26 11.27 -11.86
C ARG A 270 16.08 12.48 -11.43
N LEU A 271 17.20 12.74 -12.10
CA LEU A 271 18.01 13.93 -11.85
C LEU A 271 17.20 15.20 -12.09
N PHE A 272 16.41 15.27 -13.16
CA PHE A 272 15.62 16.47 -13.45
C PHE A 272 14.40 16.65 -12.53
N GLU A 273 13.66 15.58 -12.29
CA GLU A 273 12.45 15.55 -11.47
C GLU A 273 12.75 15.91 -10.00
N ARG A 274 13.71 15.23 -9.37
CA ARG A 274 13.94 15.32 -7.92
C ARG A 274 14.96 16.38 -7.51
N TYR A 275 16.00 16.59 -8.33
CA TYR A 275 17.15 17.42 -7.95
C TYR A 275 17.34 18.63 -8.88
N GLY A 276 16.90 18.53 -10.14
CA GLY A 276 17.21 19.48 -11.22
C GLY A 276 16.15 20.55 -11.47
N SER A 277 15.12 20.63 -10.62
CA SER A 277 13.98 21.52 -10.79
C SER A 277 13.95 22.61 -9.71
N PRO A 278 14.42 23.84 -10.01
CA PRO A 278 14.35 24.95 -9.08
C PRO A 278 12.91 25.20 -8.61
N GLY A 279 12.72 25.34 -7.30
CA GLY A 279 11.40 25.52 -6.67
C GLY A 279 10.70 24.23 -6.23
N ASN A 280 11.09 23.06 -6.77
CA ASN A 280 10.52 21.75 -6.43
C ASN A 280 11.54 20.83 -5.74
N THR A 281 12.62 21.39 -5.20
CA THR A 281 13.69 20.63 -4.56
C THR A 281 13.98 21.19 -3.17
N THR A 282 14.62 20.39 -2.31
CA THR A 282 15.00 20.85 -0.97
C THR A 282 16.11 21.91 -1.03
N LYS A 283 16.24 22.73 0.02
CA LYS A 283 17.20 23.84 0.07
C LYS A 283 18.64 23.40 -0.23
N GLU A 284 18.99 22.18 0.14
CA GLU A 284 20.32 21.58 -0.06
C GLU A 284 20.69 21.42 -1.54
N TYR A 285 19.71 21.19 -2.42
CA TYR A 285 19.93 20.97 -3.85
C TYR A 285 19.67 22.22 -4.71
N ALA A 286 19.35 23.37 -4.11
CA ALA A 286 18.97 24.56 -4.86
C ALA A 286 20.05 25.01 -5.87
N GLU A 287 21.32 25.05 -5.45
CA GLU A 287 22.44 25.42 -6.33
C GLU A 287 22.64 24.39 -7.46
N PHE A 288 22.50 23.10 -7.14
CA PHE A 288 22.57 22.03 -8.13
C PHE A 288 21.44 22.15 -9.15
N ALA A 289 20.21 22.46 -8.71
CA ALA A 289 19.05 22.59 -9.57
C ALA A 289 19.23 23.71 -10.61
N GLU A 290 19.72 24.87 -10.17
CA GLU A 290 19.99 26.00 -11.06
C GLU A 290 21.08 25.66 -12.10
N LEU A 291 22.16 25.02 -11.66
CA LEU A 291 23.23 24.56 -12.54
C LEU A 291 22.69 23.53 -13.55
N PHE A 292 21.93 22.55 -13.09
CA PHE A 292 21.40 21.47 -13.91
C PHE A 292 20.48 21.99 -15.01
N LEU A 293 19.53 22.85 -14.64
CA LEU A 293 18.58 23.45 -15.56
C LEU A 293 19.27 24.30 -16.62
N LYS A 294 20.33 25.03 -16.24
CA LYS A 294 21.06 25.93 -17.14
C LYS A 294 21.98 25.20 -18.12
N GLU A 295 22.71 24.18 -17.66
CA GLU A 295 23.79 23.58 -18.44
C GLU A 295 23.44 22.23 -19.09
N TYR A 296 22.58 21.43 -18.46
CA TYR A 296 22.37 20.05 -18.90
C TYR A 296 20.95 19.73 -19.36
N ALA A 297 19.93 20.42 -18.82
CA ALA A 297 18.55 20.09 -19.11
C ALA A 297 18.19 20.22 -20.61
N VAL A 298 18.65 21.30 -21.25
CA VAL A 298 18.39 21.59 -22.68
C VAL A 298 19.18 20.64 -23.61
N PRO A 299 20.49 20.38 -23.42
CA PRO A 299 21.20 19.39 -24.23
C PRO A 299 20.62 17.97 -24.13
N ALA A 300 20.19 17.54 -22.94
CA ALA A 300 19.53 16.25 -22.79
C ALA A 300 18.19 16.21 -23.53
N GLN A 301 17.41 17.29 -23.46
CA GLN A 301 16.16 17.44 -24.21
C GLN A 301 16.35 17.29 -25.73
N GLN A 302 17.44 17.81 -26.31
CA GLN A 302 17.70 17.69 -27.75
C GLN A 302 17.90 16.24 -28.20
N VAL A 303 18.60 15.44 -27.40
CA VAL A 303 18.81 14.00 -27.66
C VAL A 303 17.49 13.24 -27.54
N LEU A 304 16.67 13.59 -26.56
CA LEU A 304 15.35 13.01 -26.35
C LEU A 304 14.36 13.31 -27.48
N LEU A 305 14.43 14.51 -28.07
CA LEU A 305 13.63 14.83 -29.26
C LEU A 305 13.96 13.88 -30.42
N LYS A 306 15.23 13.46 -30.59
CA LYS A 306 15.61 12.47 -31.60
C LYS A 306 14.94 11.11 -31.36
N VAL A 307 14.84 10.66 -30.10
CA VAL A 307 14.12 9.42 -29.75
C VAL A 307 12.63 9.53 -30.14
N LEU A 308 12.00 10.67 -29.87
CA LEU A 308 10.61 10.91 -30.28
C LEU A 308 10.45 10.98 -31.81
N TYR A 309 11.45 11.52 -32.53
CA TYR A 309 11.47 11.51 -33.99
C TYR A 309 11.66 10.09 -34.56
N GLN A 310 12.46 9.23 -33.94
CA GLN A 310 12.59 7.82 -34.33
C GLN A 310 11.24 7.09 -34.22
N TYR A 311 10.52 7.30 -33.11
CA TYR A 311 9.17 6.76 -32.94
C TYR A 311 8.20 7.29 -34.01
N LYS A 312 8.22 8.61 -34.29
CA LYS A 312 7.41 9.21 -35.36
C LYS A 312 7.65 8.57 -36.73
N GLU A 313 8.91 8.23 -37.06
CA GLU A 313 9.28 7.57 -38.32
C GLU A 313 8.97 6.05 -38.30
N LYS A 314 8.19 5.57 -37.33
CA LYS A 314 7.83 4.16 -37.12
C LYS A 314 9.02 3.23 -36.90
N GLN A 315 10.12 3.76 -36.34
CA GLN A 315 11.20 2.92 -35.84
C GLN A 315 10.83 2.43 -34.44
N TYR A 316 11.08 1.15 -34.19
CA TYR A 316 10.80 0.55 -32.88
C TYR A 316 11.58 1.28 -31.77
N VAL A 317 10.87 1.67 -30.72
CA VAL A 317 11.43 2.23 -29.48
C VAL A 317 10.81 1.46 -28.33
N ALA A 318 11.63 0.86 -27.46
CA ALA A 318 11.12 0.10 -26.33
C ALA A 318 10.16 0.97 -25.47
N PRO A 319 8.99 0.43 -25.05
CA PRO A 319 7.96 1.20 -24.33
C PRO A 319 8.52 2.00 -23.15
N ARG A 320 9.36 1.37 -22.32
CA ARG A 320 9.92 2.04 -21.13
C ARG A 320 10.89 3.18 -21.47
N VAL A 321 11.56 3.14 -22.62
CA VAL A 321 12.41 4.23 -23.12
C VAL A 321 11.54 5.39 -23.61
N LEU A 322 10.45 5.10 -24.31
CA LEU A 322 9.50 6.10 -24.76
C LEU A 322 8.81 6.79 -23.57
N GLN A 323 8.34 6.02 -22.60
CA GLN A 323 7.70 6.52 -21.38
C GLN A 323 8.61 7.48 -20.60
N GLN A 324 9.87 7.11 -20.36
CA GLN A 324 10.81 7.96 -19.63
C GLN A 324 11.20 9.21 -20.41
N THR A 325 11.25 9.09 -21.75
CA THR A 325 11.44 10.24 -22.64
C THR A 325 10.30 11.23 -22.48
N LEU A 326 9.04 10.76 -22.52
CA LEU A 326 7.85 11.61 -22.34
C LEU A 326 7.84 12.27 -20.96
N ASN A 327 8.17 11.55 -19.89
CA ASN A 327 8.26 12.11 -18.53
C ASN A 327 9.30 13.22 -18.41
N TYR A 328 10.48 13.04 -19.01
CA TYR A 328 11.51 14.08 -19.02
C TYR A 328 11.02 15.33 -19.77
N ILE A 329 10.38 15.15 -20.93
CA ILE A 329 9.81 16.27 -21.70
C ILE A 329 8.70 16.96 -20.89
N ASN A 330 7.87 16.19 -20.18
CA ASN A 330 6.81 16.69 -19.31
C ASN A 330 7.37 17.60 -18.21
N GLN A 331 8.42 17.15 -17.51
CA GLN A 331 9.11 17.97 -16.51
C GLN A 331 9.69 19.26 -17.13
N GLY A 332 10.19 19.16 -18.36
CA GLY A 332 10.68 20.28 -19.15
C GLY A 332 9.62 21.33 -19.51
N ILE A 333 8.32 21.00 -19.50
CA ILE A 333 7.25 21.96 -19.77
C ILE A 333 7.13 22.99 -18.67
N ALA A 334 7.41 22.66 -17.40
CA ALA A 334 7.22 23.59 -16.29
C ALA A 334 8.21 24.78 -16.35
N HIS A 335 9.45 24.52 -16.78
CA HIS A 335 10.54 25.49 -16.72
C HIS A 335 10.64 26.37 -17.97
N ALA A 336 10.83 27.67 -17.80
CA ALA A 336 10.85 28.63 -18.92
C ALA A 336 12.01 28.40 -19.90
N MET A 337 13.18 27.99 -19.39
CA MET A 337 14.40 27.75 -20.17
C MET A 337 14.23 26.58 -21.15
N THR A 338 13.81 25.42 -20.66
CA THR A 338 13.53 24.22 -21.45
C THR A 338 12.32 24.40 -22.36
N TRP A 339 11.30 25.14 -21.90
CA TRP A 339 10.14 25.46 -22.74
C TRP A 339 10.50 26.27 -23.99
N LYS A 340 11.45 27.22 -23.89
CA LYS A 340 11.89 27.99 -25.06
C LYS A 340 12.41 27.10 -26.19
N ASN A 341 13.09 26.00 -25.84
CA ASN A 341 13.56 24.98 -26.77
C ASN A 341 12.42 24.05 -27.23
N LEU A 342 11.50 23.68 -26.34
CA LEU A 342 10.40 22.75 -26.65
C LEU A 342 9.27 23.37 -27.50
N LYS A 343 8.99 24.66 -27.31
CA LYS A 343 7.86 25.38 -27.92
C LYS A 343 7.70 25.17 -29.44
N PRO A 344 8.75 25.19 -30.29
CA PRO A 344 8.58 24.93 -31.72
C PRO A 344 8.22 23.47 -32.05
N HIS A 345 8.54 22.52 -31.18
CA HIS A 345 8.36 21.08 -31.43
C HIS A 345 7.07 20.52 -30.79
N ILE A 346 6.56 21.15 -29.72
CA ILE A 346 5.45 20.61 -28.91
C ILE A 346 4.21 20.23 -29.73
N GLN A 347 3.87 21.01 -30.76
CA GLN A 347 2.70 20.71 -31.57
C GLN A 347 2.90 19.46 -32.45
N GLY A 348 4.10 19.29 -33.00
CA GLY A 348 4.46 18.05 -33.71
C GLY A 348 4.53 16.86 -32.77
N ILE A 349 5.05 17.03 -31.55
CA ILE A 349 5.05 15.96 -30.53
C ILE A 349 3.62 15.54 -30.18
N ILE A 350 2.71 16.50 -30.00
CA ILE A 350 1.30 16.20 -29.71
C ILE A 350 0.65 15.43 -30.87
N GLN A 351 0.85 15.86 -32.11
CA GLN A 351 0.17 15.27 -33.28
C GLN A 351 0.79 13.96 -33.75
N ASP A 352 2.12 13.84 -33.71
CA ASP A 352 2.85 12.74 -34.33
C ASP A 352 3.33 11.68 -33.33
N VAL A 353 3.29 11.97 -32.02
CA VAL A 353 3.75 11.03 -30.97
C VAL A 353 2.66 10.76 -29.94
N VAL A 354 2.16 11.80 -29.27
CA VAL A 354 1.13 11.65 -28.22
C VAL A 354 -0.17 11.10 -28.81
N PHE A 355 -0.66 11.69 -29.90
CA PHE A 355 -1.92 11.27 -30.50
C PHE A 355 -1.91 9.80 -30.95
N PRO A 356 -0.90 9.29 -31.70
CA PRO A 356 -0.80 7.86 -32.01
C PRO A 356 -0.75 6.94 -30.79
N LEU A 357 -0.09 7.34 -29.70
CA LEU A 357 -0.06 6.58 -28.45
C LEU A 357 -1.42 6.52 -27.74
N MET A 358 -2.28 7.51 -27.99
CA MET A 358 -3.61 7.57 -27.41
C MET A 358 -4.68 6.91 -28.29
N CYS A 359 -4.36 6.54 -29.52
CA CYS A 359 -5.25 5.79 -30.41
C CYS A 359 -5.22 4.31 -30.06
N TYR A 360 -6.38 3.67 -30.18
CA TYR A 360 -6.49 2.21 -30.18
C TYR A 360 -5.54 1.53 -31.20
N THR A 361 -4.77 0.56 -30.73
CA THR A 361 -3.68 -0.11 -31.48
C THR A 361 -4.08 -1.49 -32.00
N ASP A 362 -3.19 -2.12 -32.78
CA ASP A 362 -3.40 -3.52 -33.21
C ASP A 362 -3.25 -4.49 -32.03
N SER A 363 -2.32 -4.23 -31.11
CA SER A 363 -2.16 -5.02 -29.88
C SER A 363 -3.38 -4.93 -28.97
N ASP A 364 -4.02 -3.76 -28.89
CA ASP A 364 -5.30 -3.61 -28.17
C ASP A 364 -6.40 -4.45 -28.84
N GLU A 365 -6.46 -4.50 -30.18
CA GLU A 365 -7.44 -5.32 -30.90
C GLU A 365 -7.21 -6.82 -30.68
N GLU A 366 -5.95 -7.27 -30.74
CA GLU A 366 -5.59 -8.67 -30.49
C GLU A 366 -6.02 -9.07 -29.08
N LEU A 367 -5.66 -8.29 -28.06
CA LEU A 367 -6.05 -8.57 -26.67
C LEU A 367 -7.56 -8.52 -26.48
N TRP A 368 -8.24 -7.52 -27.05
CA TRP A 368 -9.70 -7.39 -26.97
C TRP A 368 -10.45 -8.60 -27.55
N GLN A 369 -9.95 -9.19 -28.65
CA GLN A 369 -10.59 -10.32 -29.31
C GLN A 369 -10.21 -11.68 -28.69
N GLU A 370 -8.95 -11.84 -28.26
CA GLU A 370 -8.44 -13.11 -27.73
C GLU A 370 -8.76 -13.28 -26.24
N ASP A 371 -8.56 -12.24 -25.44
CA ASP A 371 -8.81 -12.24 -23.99
C ASP A 371 -9.31 -10.88 -23.48
N PRO A 372 -10.62 -10.59 -23.61
CA PRO A 372 -11.19 -9.33 -23.15
C PRO A 372 -11.12 -9.14 -21.62
N TYR A 373 -10.92 -10.21 -20.84
CA TYR A 373 -10.76 -10.11 -19.39
C TYR A 373 -9.38 -9.62 -19.03
N GLU A 374 -8.35 -10.12 -19.70
CA GLU A 374 -6.98 -9.60 -19.57
C GLU A 374 -6.89 -8.14 -20.05
N TYR A 375 -7.60 -7.77 -21.13
CA TYR A 375 -7.71 -6.37 -21.54
C TYR A 375 -8.24 -5.46 -20.41
N ILE A 376 -9.25 -5.91 -19.67
CA ILE A 376 -9.80 -5.18 -18.52
C ILE A 376 -8.74 -5.10 -17.42
N ARG A 377 -8.13 -6.23 -17.04
CA ARG A 377 -7.11 -6.27 -15.98
C ARG A 377 -5.96 -5.31 -16.26
N MET A 378 -5.34 -5.39 -17.44
CA MET A 378 -4.25 -4.50 -17.83
C MET A 378 -4.65 -3.01 -17.84
N LYS A 379 -5.90 -2.70 -18.20
CA LYS A 379 -6.38 -1.32 -18.29
C LYS A 379 -6.65 -0.68 -16.92
N PHE A 380 -7.09 -1.48 -15.95
CA PHE A 380 -7.40 -1.03 -14.59
C PHE A 380 -6.26 -1.32 -13.59
N ASP A 381 -5.14 -1.91 -14.05
CA ASP A 381 -3.95 -2.10 -13.23
C ASP A 381 -3.20 -0.78 -13.02
N VAL A 382 -3.20 -0.31 -11.77
CA VAL A 382 -2.50 0.90 -11.31
C VAL A 382 -0.98 0.78 -11.52
N PHE A 383 -0.41 -0.42 -11.49
CA PHE A 383 1.03 -0.65 -11.69
C PHE A 383 1.43 -0.49 -13.16
N GLU A 384 0.60 -0.97 -14.10
CA GLU A 384 0.80 -0.77 -15.54
C GLU A 384 0.82 0.72 -15.90
N ASP A 385 -0.01 1.54 -15.25
CA ASP A 385 -0.04 2.99 -15.46
C ASP A 385 1.30 3.68 -15.19
N PHE A 386 2.07 3.22 -14.20
CA PHE A 386 3.41 3.76 -13.92
C PHE A 386 4.43 3.41 -15.01
N ILE A 387 4.17 2.38 -15.80
CA ILE A 387 5.05 1.89 -16.86
C ILE A 387 4.63 2.23 -18.28
N SER A 388 3.35 2.55 -18.46
CA SER A 388 2.70 2.82 -19.73
C SER A 388 3.19 4.10 -20.43
N PRO A 389 3.59 4.01 -21.72
CA PRO A 389 3.82 5.18 -22.56
C PRO A 389 2.55 6.03 -22.77
N THR A 390 1.37 5.41 -22.77
CA THR A 390 0.08 6.07 -23.00
C THR A 390 -0.23 7.01 -21.84
N THR A 391 -0.10 6.56 -20.60
CA THR A 391 -0.31 7.35 -19.38
C THR A 391 0.71 8.51 -19.28
N ALA A 392 1.96 8.28 -19.67
CA ALA A 392 2.95 9.36 -19.78
C ALA A 392 2.60 10.37 -20.90
N ALA A 393 2.04 9.93 -22.02
CA ALA A 393 1.59 10.79 -23.11
C ALA A 393 0.38 11.64 -22.71
N GLN A 394 -0.59 11.06 -22.00
CA GLN A 394 -1.72 11.77 -21.39
C GLN A 394 -1.23 12.85 -20.40
N THR A 395 -0.32 12.49 -19.49
CA THR A 395 0.25 13.42 -18.49
C THR A 395 0.98 14.58 -19.17
N LEU A 396 1.76 14.29 -20.22
CA LEU A 396 2.44 15.29 -21.04
C LEU A 396 1.43 16.23 -21.71
N LEU A 397 0.37 15.68 -22.31
CA LEU A 397 -0.70 16.45 -22.95
C LEU A 397 -1.40 17.38 -21.96
N PHE A 398 -1.82 16.85 -20.81
CA PHE A 398 -2.47 17.61 -19.75
C PHE A 398 -1.59 18.77 -19.28
N THR A 399 -0.33 18.49 -18.94
CA THR A 399 0.62 19.52 -18.46
C THR A 399 0.88 20.59 -19.50
N ALA A 400 1.03 20.20 -20.78
CA ALA A 400 1.23 21.14 -21.89
C ALA A 400 0.02 22.09 -22.05
N CYS A 401 -1.18 21.53 -22.06
CA CYS A 401 -2.44 22.27 -22.22
C CYS A 401 -2.78 23.15 -21.01
N ASN A 402 -2.40 22.73 -19.80
CA ASN A 402 -2.64 23.46 -18.57
C ASN A 402 -1.67 24.64 -18.42
N LYS A 403 -0.35 24.38 -18.50
CA LYS A 403 0.68 25.39 -18.17
C LYS A 403 1.02 26.35 -19.31
N ARG A 404 0.81 25.97 -20.58
CA ARG A 404 1.31 26.74 -21.73
C ARG A 404 0.18 27.28 -22.60
N LYS A 405 0.22 28.60 -22.82
CA LYS A 405 -0.75 29.31 -23.67
C LYS A 405 -0.73 28.78 -25.11
N GLU A 406 -1.87 28.88 -25.79
CA GLU A 406 -2.11 28.45 -27.18
C GLU A 406 -2.07 26.93 -27.45
N VAL A 407 -1.40 26.12 -26.61
CA VAL A 407 -1.32 24.66 -26.82
C VAL A 407 -2.71 24.02 -26.81
N LEU A 408 -3.53 24.36 -25.82
CA LEU A 408 -4.91 23.84 -25.71
C LEU A 408 -5.74 24.15 -26.97
N GLN A 409 -5.74 25.41 -27.43
CA GLN A 409 -6.55 25.83 -28.58
C GLN A 409 -6.16 25.07 -29.86
N LYS A 410 -4.85 24.88 -30.08
CA LYS A 410 -4.36 24.15 -31.25
C LYS A 410 -4.65 22.66 -31.18
N THR A 411 -4.54 22.07 -29.99
CA THR A 411 -4.86 20.66 -29.74
C THR A 411 -6.35 20.39 -29.96
N MET A 412 -7.23 21.25 -29.42
CA MET A 412 -8.67 21.14 -29.65
C MET A 412 -9.03 21.36 -31.12
N GLY A 413 -8.37 22.28 -31.82
CA GLY A 413 -8.55 22.48 -33.26
C GLY A 413 -8.18 21.23 -34.07
N PHE A 414 -7.11 20.53 -33.70
CA PHE A 414 -6.71 19.27 -34.31
C PHE A 414 -7.72 18.14 -34.03
N CYS A 415 -8.15 17.97 -32.77
CA CYS A 415 -9.15 16.94 -32.43
C CYS A 415 -10.47 17.19 -33.15
N TYR A 416 -10.93 18.44 -33.21
CA TYR A 416 -12.16 18.82 -33.92
C TYR A 416 -12.10 18.50 -35.42
N GLN A 417 -10.96 18.72 -36.07
CA GLN A 417 -10.77 18.35 -37.48
C GLN A 417 -10.94 16.84 -37.70
N ILE A 418 -10.41 16.02 -36.80
CA ILE A 418 -10.52 14.56 -36.88
C ILE A 418 -11.95 14.07 -36.64
N LEU A 419 -12.65 14.66 -35.65
CA LEU A 419 -14.02 14.27 -35.31
C LEU A 419 -15.05 14.69 -36.36
N THR A 420 -14.80 15.78 -37.08
CA THR A 420 -15.71 16.27 -38.12
C THR A 420 -15.45 15.68 -39.50
N ASP A 421 -14.29 15.06 -39.72
CA ASP A 421 -13.98 14.38 -40.97
C ASP A 421 -14.73 13.03 -41.07
N PRO A 422 -15.69 12.89 -42.00
CA PRO A 422 -16.44 11.65 -42.16
C PRO A 422 -15.56 10.50 -42.67
N ALA A 423 -14.45 10.78 -43.36
CA ALA A 423 -13.52 9.78 -43.89
C ALA A 423 -12.44 9.37 -42.88
N SER A 424 -12.44 9.95 -41.68
CA SER A 424 -11.47 9.63 -40.65
C SER A 424 -11.69 8.23 -40.08
N ASP A 425 -10.59 7.50 -39.96
CA ASP A 425 -10.47 6.17 -39.37
C ASP A 425 -11.09 6.15 -37.95
N PRO A 426 -11.96 5.18 -37.61
CA PRO A 426 -12.50 5.01 -36.27
C PRO A 426 -11.44 5.04 -35.16
N ARG A 427 -10.25 4.44 -35.36
CA ARG A 427 -9.16 4.48 -34.37
C ARG A 427 -8.63 5.89 -34.11
N LYS A 428 -8.61 6.75 -35.15
CA LYS A 428 -8.24 8.16 -34.99
C LYS A 428 -9.32 8.95 -34.25
N LYS A 429 -10.59 8.61 -34.46
CA LYS A 429 -11.71 9.21 -33.71
C LYS A 429 -11.65 8.82 -32.23
N ASP A 430 -11.35 7.56 -31.93
CA ASP A 430 -11.06 7.08 -30.57
C ASP A 430 -9.93 7.91 -29.93
N GLY A 431 -8.76 8.01 -30.56
CA GLY A 431 -7.64 8.79 -30.02
C GLY A 431 -7.97 10.27 -29.81
N ALA A 432 -8.80 10.87 -30.67
CA ALA A 432 -9.21 12.27 -30.51
C ALA A 432 -10.13 12.45 -29.30
N LEU A 433 -11.05 11.50 -29.07
CA LEU A 433 -11.92 11.49 -27.90
C LEU A 433 -11.14 11.19 -26.62
N HIS A 434 -10.16 10.31 -26.70
CA HIS A 434 -9.22 10.03 -25.61
C HIS A 434 -8.49 11.30 -25.18
N MET A 435 -7.91 12.05 -26.13
CA MET A 435 -7.25 13.34 -25.86
C MET A 435 -8.22 14.36 -25.23
N ILE A 436 -9.46 14.43 -25.70
CA ILE A 436 -10.46 15.38 -25.18
C ILE A 436 -10.86 15.01 -23.75
N GLY A 437 -11.11 13.73 -23.46
CA GLY A 437 -11.44 13.25 -22.12
C GLY A 437 -10.30 13.46 -21.13
N SER A 438 -9.05 13.19 -21.50
CA SER A 438 -7.88 13.49 -20.66
C SER A 438 -7.69 14.98 -20.37
N LEU A 439 -8.35 15.86 -21.13
CA LEU A 439 -8.35 17.31 -20.93
C LEU A 439 -9.62 17.84 -20.26
N ALA A 440 -10.55 16.97 -19.85
CA ALA A 440 -11.87 17.35 -19.33
C ALA A 440 -11.77 18.38 -18.20
N GLU A 441 -10.97 18.12 -17.17
CA GLU A 441 -10.78 19.04 -16.03
C GLU A 441 -10.38 20.47 -16.48
N ILE A 442 -9.44 20.58 -17.43
CA ILE A 442 -8.97 21.87 -17.97
C ILE A 442 -10.07 22.55 -18.79
N LEU A 443 -10.83 21.77 -19.56
CA LEU A 443 -11.92 22.26 -20.42
C LEU A 443 -13.09 22.76 -19.57
N LEU A 444 -13.44 22.07 -18.49
CA LEU A 444 -14.52 22.43 -17.58
C LEU A 444 -14.21 23.67 -16.74
N LYS A 445 -12.93 23.91 -16.41
CA LYS A 445 -12.48 25.15 -15.75
C LYS A 445 -12.56 26.38 -16.68
N LYS A 446 -12.56 26.21 -18.00
CA LYS A 446 -12.55 27.33 -18.98
C LYS A 446 -13.92 27.57 -19.60
N LYS A 447 -14.55 28.71 -19.26
CA LYS A 447 -15.90 29.11 -19.72
C LYS A 447 -16.16 28.92 -21.23
N ILE A 448 -15.20 29.30 -22.08
CA ILE A 448 -15.33 29.19 -23.56
C ILE A 448 -15.61 27.74 -24.00
N TYR A 449 -14.98 26.77 -23.35
CA TYR A 449 -15.13 25.34 -23.67
C TYR A 449 -16.29 24.72 -22.90
N LYS A 450 -16.42 25.03 -21.61
CA LYS A 450 -17.48 24.49 -20.73
C LYS A 450 -18.87 24.54 -21.38
N ASP A 451 -19.25 25.68 -21.95
CA ASP A 451 -20.57 25.86 -22.57
C ASP A 451 -20.81 25.05 -23.86
N GLN A 452 -19.73 24.55 -24.49
CA GLN A 452 -19.78 23.78 -25.73
C GLN A 452 -19.68 22.27 -25.48
N MET A 453 -19.37 21.82 -24.26
CA MET A 453 -19.13 20.40 -23.98
C MET A 453 -20.40 19.57 -24.14
N GLU A 454 -21.55 20.05 -23.68
CA GLU A 454 -22.83 19.35 -23.89
C GLU A 454 -23.13 19.13 -25.38
N PHE A 455 -22.86 20.14 -26.22
CA PHE A 455 -23.02 20.03 -27.67
C PHE A 455 -22.02 19.04 -28.29
N MET A 456 -20.79 18.97 -27.78
CA MET A 456 -19.78 18.00 -28.21
C MET A 456 -20.21 16.57 -27.86
N LEU A 457 -20.68 16.35 -26.63
CA LEU A 457 -21.21 15.05 -26.19
C LEU A 457 -22.37 14.60 -27.07
N GLN A 458 -23.33 15.50 -27.34
CA GLN A 458 -24.51 15.20 -28.15
C GLN A 458 -24.17 14.82 -29.59
N ASN A 459 -23.25 15.54 -30.25
CA ASN A 459 -22.98 15.34 -31.68
C ASN A 459 -21.92 14.28 -31.97
N HIS A 460 -20.95 14.10 -31.07
CA HIS A 460 -19.80 13.24 -31.33
C HIS A 460 -19.74 12.00 -30.43
N VAL A 461 -20.33 12.04 -29.22
CA VAL A 461 -20.22 10.93 -28.26
C VAL A 461 -21.50 10.08 -28.26
N PHE A 462 -22.69 10.68 -28.15
CA PHE A 462 -23.95 9.91 -28.13
C PHE A 462 -24.15 9.00 -29.35
N PRO A 463 -23.80 9.38 -30.59
CA PRO A 463 -23.94 8.48 -31.73
C PRO A 463 -23.05 7.24 -31.64
N LEU A 464 -21.95 7.28 -30.89
CA LEU A 464 -21.00 6.18 -30.79
C LEU A 464 -21.51 5.01 -29.97
N PHE A 465 -22.47 5.21 -29.07
CA PHE A 465 -23.12 4.13 -28.33
C PHE A 465 -23.84 3.11 -29.22
N ARG A 466 -24.11 3.46 -30.48
CA ARG A 466 -24.72 2.57 -31.49
C ARG A 466 -23.72 2.08 -32.53
N ASN A 467 -22.43 2.32 -32.33
CA ASN A 467 -21.38 1.86 -33.24
C ASN A 467 -21.23 0.34 -33.16
N GLU A 468 -20.93 -0.31 -34.28
CA GLU A 468 -20.68 -1.76 -34.34
C GLU A 468 -19.41 -2.15 -33.58
N LEU A 469 -18.43 -1.24 -33.49
CA LEU A 469 -17.13 -1.47 -32.84
C LEU A 469 -17.24 -1.30 -31.32
N GLY A 470 -16.88 -2.34 -30.56
CA GLY A 470 -16.90 -2.37 -29.10
C GLY A 470 -16.06 -1.29 -28.44
N TYR A 471 -14.79 -1.18 -28.82
CA TYR A 471 -13.87 -0.19 -28.25
C TYR A 471 -14.36 1.26 -28.42
N MET A 472 -15.12 1.57 -29.48
CA MET A 472 -15.74 2.88 -29.68
C MET A 472 -16.90 3.14 -28.70
N ARG A 473 -17.70 2.11 -28.38
CA ARG A 473 -18.75 2.19 -27.36
C ARG A 473 -18.15 2.34 -25.96
N ALA A 474 -17.10 1.57 -25.66
CA ALA A 474 -16.32 1.72 -24.43
C ALA A 474 -15.73 3.14 -24.29
N ARG A 475 -15.11 3.68 -25.35
CA ARG A 475 -14.60 5.06 -25.36
C ARG A 475 -15.72 6.08 -25.12
N ALA A 476 -16.91 5.86 -25.66
CA ALA A 476 -18.03 6.76 -25.43
C ALA A 476 -18.46 6.80 -23.95
N CYS A 477 -18.51 5.63 -23.29
CA CYS A 477 -18.74 5.52 -21.85
C CYS A 477 -17.62 6.23 -21.05
N TRP A 478 -16.36 5.95 -21.40
CA TRP A 478 -15.19 6.59 -20.78
C TRP A 478 -15.23 8.11 -20.90
N VAL A 479 -15.57 8.67 -22.07
CA VAL A 479 -15.70 10.14 -22.22
C VAL A 479 -16.84 10.67 -21.35
N LEU A 480 -17.97 9.98 -21.25
CA LEU A 480 -19.06 10.43 -20.36
C LEU A 480 -18.66 10.43 -18.89
N HIS A 481 -17.89 9.44 -18.45
CA HIS A 481 -17.30 9.41 -17.12
C HIS A 481 -16.49 10.70 -16.87
N TYR A 482 -15.52 11.05 -17.71
CA TYR A 482 -14.67 12.22 -17.50
C TYR A 482 -15.40 13.58 -17.62
N PHE A 483 -16.56 13.60 -18.28
CA PHE A 483 -17.40 14.80 -18.42
C PHE A 483 -18.66 14.78 -17.53
N CYS A 484 -18.70 13.94 -16.50
CA CYS A 484 -19.84 13.83 -15.58
C CYS A 484 -20.22 15.14 -14.86
N GLU A 485 -19.23 16.00 -14.57
CA GLU A 485 -19.43 17.32 -13.95
C GLU A 485 -20.06 18.37 -14.91
N VAL A 486 -20.23 18.04 -16.19
CA VAL A 486 -20.93 18.91 -17.13
C VAL A 486 -22.39 19.04 -16.68
N LYS A 487 -22.78 20.24 -16.26
CA LYS A 487 -24.19 20.56 -16.01
C LYS A 487 -24.96 20.55 -17.33
N PHE A 488 -25.75 19.52 -17.56
CA PHE A 488 -26.63 19.41 -18.74
C PHE A 488 -27.69 20.50 -18.69
N LYS A 489 -27.73 21.37 -19.70
CA LYS A 489 -28.76 22.41 -19.84
C LYS A 489 -30.08 21.82 -20.31
N SER A 490 -30.04 20.70 -21.02
CA SER A 490 -31.22 19.96 -21.46
C SER A 490 -31.40 18.66 -20.68
N ASP A 491 -32.52 18.54 -19.95
CA ASP A 491 -32.91 17.31 -19.27
C ASP A 491 -32.99 16.12 -20.25
N GLN A 492 -33.36 16.36 -21.51
CA GLN A 492 -33.40 15.32 -22.55
C GLN A 492 -32.01 14.75 -22.85
N ASN A 493 -30.96 15.58 -22.82
CA ASN A 493 -29.59 15.12 -23.05
C ASN A 493 -29.09 14.26 -21.88
N LEU A 494 -29.42 14.64 -20.64
CA LEU A 494 -29.13 13.82 -19.46
C LEU A 494 -29.85 12.47 -19.53
N GLN A 495 -31.16 12.46 -19.82
CA GLN A 495 -31.92 11.22 -20.00
C GLN A 495 -31.32 10.33 -21.09
N THR A 496 -30.91 10.93 -22.22
CA THR A 496 -30.27 10.20 -23.32
C THR A 496 -28.93 9.60 -22.89
N ALA A 497 -28.09 10.36 -22.18
CA ALA A 497 -26.80 9.87 -21.68
C ALA A 497 -26.98 8.68 -20.71
N LEU A 498 -27.93 8.80 -19.77
CA LEU A 498 -28.26 7.74 -18.81
C LEU A 498 -28.82 6.51 -19.50
N GLU A 499 -29.74 6.69 -20.46
CA GLU A 499 -30.33 5.58 -21.20
C GLU A 499 -29.26 4.84 -22.02
N LEU A 500 -28.41 5.55 -22.75
CA LEU A 500 -27.35 4.96 -23.55
C LEU A 500 -26.35 4.17 -22.70
N THR A 501 -25.90 4.76 -21.58
CA THR A 501 -24.95 4.10 -20.67
C THR A 501 -25.57 2.88 -20.00
N ARG A 502 -26.81 2.99 -19.52
CA ARG A 502 -27.57 1.87 -18.96
C ARG A 502 -27.78 0.73 -19.96
N LEU A 503 -28.06 1.04 -21.22
CA LEU A 503 -28.22 0.03 -22.27
C LEU A 503 -26.90 -0.69 -22.56
N CYS A 504 -25.77 0.01 -22.59
CA CYS A 504 -24.46 -0.64 -22.71
C CYS A 504 -24.15 -1.55 -21.51
N LEU A 505 -24.47 -1.12 -20.28
CA LEU A 505 -24.26 -1.94 -19.09
C LEU A 505 -25.06 -3.26 -19.14
N ILE A 506 -26.34 -3.19 -19.50
CA ILE A 506 -27.25 -4.33 -19.41
C ILE A 506 -27.23 -5.22 -20.66
N ASN A 507 -27.22 -4.61 -21.86
CA ASN A 507 -27.50 -5.32 -23.11
C ASN A 507 -26.29 -5.53 -24.02
N ASP A 508 -25.14 -4.92 -23.75
CA ASP A 508 -23.96 -5.11 -24.60
C ASP A 508 -23.45 -6.56 -24.51
N ASN A 509 -22.75 -7.03 -25.54
CA ASN A 509 -22.18 -8.37 -25.56
C ASN A 509 -20.71 -8.36 -25.13
N GLU A 510 -20.04 -7.21 -25.23
CA GLU A 510 -18.60 -7.08 -24.98
C GLU A 510 -18.35 -6.63 -23.53
N MET A 511 -17.62 -7.45 -22.78
CA MET A 511 -17.37 -7.21 -21.35
C MET A 511 -16.68 -5.88 -21.07
N PRO A 512 -15.64 -5.44 -21.82
CA PRO A 512 -14.98 -4.17 -21.51
C PRO A 512 -15.91 -2.95 -21.69
N VAL A 513 -16.91 -3.04 -22.57
CA VAL A 513 -17.94 -2.00 -22.72
C VAL A 513 -18.83 -1.94 -21.48
N LYS A 514 -19.21 -3.09 -20.92
CA LYS A 514 -20.02 -3.16 -19.71
C LYS A 514 -19.31 -2.56 -18.49
N VAL A 515 -18.03 -2.86 -18.32
CA VAL A 515 -17.19 -2.30 -17.23
C VAL A 515 -17.14 -0.78 -17.33
N GLU A 516 -16.82 -0.23 -18.50
CA GLU A 516 -16.79 1.22 -18.71
C GLU A 516 -18.16 1.88 -18.53
N ALA A 517 -19.22 1.20 -18.94
CA ALA A 517 -20.59 1.68 -18.73
C ALA A 517 -20.99 1.67 -17.25
N ALA A 518 -20.56 0.68 -16.47
CA ALA A 518 -20.79 0.61 -15.03
C ALA A 518 -20.21 1.83 -14.31
N ILE A 519 -18.93 2.11 -14.55
CA ILE A 519 -18.22 3.24 -13.95
C ILE A 519 -18.86 4.57 -14.39
N ALA A 520 -19.09 4.74 -15.70
CA ALA A 520 -19.71 5.96 -16.22
C ALA A 520 -21.11 6.21 -15.64
N LEU A 521 -21.93 5.16 -15.50
CA LEU A 521 -23.29 5.28 -14.98
C LEU A 521 -23.28 5.71 -13.50
N GLN A 522 -22.44 5.08 -12.69
CA GLN A 522 -22.32 5.44 -11.27
C GLN A 522 -21.87 6.89 -11.09
N VAL A 523 -20.83 7.32 -11.80
CA VAL A 523 -20.31 8.68 -11.67
C VAL A 523 -21.33 9.72 -12.16
N LEU A 524 -22.13 9.40 -13.20
CA LEU A 524 -23.23 10.26 -13.64
C LEU A 524 -24.33 10.39 -12.58
N ILE A 525 -24.65 9.32 -11.86
CA ILE A 525 -25.67 9.33 -10.80
C ILE A 525 -25.21 10.19 -9.62
N SER A 526 -23.97 10.01 -9.16
CA SER A 526 -23.47 10.75 -7.99
C SER A 526 -23.30 12.25 -8.26
N ASN A 527 -23.03 12.66 -9.50
CA ASN A 527 -22.83 14.07 -9.84
C ASN A 527 -24.09 14.82 -10.30
N GLN A 528 -25.21 14.12 -10.56
CA GLN A 528 -26.42 14.73 -11.13
C GLN A 528 -27.66 14.28 -10.36
N GLU A 529 -28.24 15.15 -9.54
CA GLU A 529 -29.42 14.83 -8.71
C GLU A 529 -30.59 14.22 -9.49
N LYS A 530 -30.94 14.81 -10.65
CA LYS A 530 -32.02 14.32 -11.52
C LYS A 530 -31.75 12.94 -12.13
N ALA A 531 -30.50 12.49 -12.17
CA ALA A 531 -30.18 11.17 -12.71
C ALA A 531 -30.78 10.05 -11.85
N LYS A 532 -30.87 10.26 -10.53
CA LYS A 532 -31.45 9.30 -9.59
C LYS A 532 -32.88 8.91 -9.99
N GLU A 533 -33.72 9.92 -10.20
CA GLU A 533 -35.13 9.73 -10.59
C GLU A 533 -35.30 8.92 -11.89
N TYR A 534 -34.41 9.12 -12.87
CA TYR A 534 -34.50 8.44 -14.17
C TYR A 534 -34.04 6.99 -14.13
N ILE A 535 -33.14 6.64 -13.21
CA ILE A 535 -32.60 5.28 -13.08
C ILE A 535 -33.35 4.43 -12.06
N THR A 536 -34.06 5.03 -11.09
CA THR A 536 -34.91 4.32 -10.11
C THR A 536 -35.71 3.14 -10.71
N PRO A 537 -36.42 3.26 -11.85
CA PRO A 537 -37.19 2.14 -12.41
C PRO A 537 -36.35 0.95 -12.90
N PHE A 538 -35.05 1.16 -13.10
CA PHE A 538 -34.11 0.22 -13.69
C PHE A 538 -33.00 -0.22 -12.73
N ILE A 539 -33.05 0.21 -11.46
CA ILE A 539 -31.99 -0.07 -10.49
C ILE A 539 -31.76 -1.58 -10.29
N ARG A 540 -32.82 -2.38 -10.18
CA ARG A 540 -32.68 -3.84 -10.01
C ARG A 540 -31.93 -4.51 -11.17
N PRO A 541 -32.31 -4.31 -12.46
CA PRO A 541 -31.52 -4.79 -13.59
C PRO A 541 -30.07 -4.29 -13.61
N VAL A 542 -29.84 -3.03 -13.22
CA VAL A 542 -28.49 -2.45 -13.13
C VAL A 542 -27.66 -3.19 -12.08
N MET A 543 -28.17 -3.36 -10.85
CA MET A 543 -27.46 -4.07 -9.78
C MET A 543 -27.18 -5.53 -10.13
N GLN A 544 -28.12 -6.22 -10.78
CA GLN A 544 -27.90 -7.59 -11.25
C GLN A 544 -26.80 -7.67 -12.32
N ALA A 545 -26.76 -6.70 -13.25
CA ALA A 545 -25.69 -6.62 -14.23
C ALA A 545 -24.32 -6.36 -13.57
N LEU A 546 -24.26 -5.42 -12.62
CA LEU A 546 -23.03 -5.10 -11.88
C LEU A 546 -22.48 -6.32 -11.13
N LEU A 547 -23.34 -7.04 -10.39
CA LEU A 547 -22.96 -8.26 -9.68
C LEU A 547 -22.42 -9.34 -10.60
N HIS A 548 -23.04 -9.52 -11.78
CA HIS A 548 -22.56 -10.46 -12.78
C HIS A 548 -21.18 -10.07 -13.31
N ILE A 549 -20.95 -8.78 -13.60
CA ILE A 549 -19.67 -8.30 -14.12
C ILE A 549 -18.57 -8.51 -13.08
N VAL A 550 -18.77 -8.11 -11.82
CA VAL A 550 -17.79 -8.32 -10.73
C VAL A 550 -17.35 -9.77 -10.64
N ARG A 551 -18.29 -10.71 -10.78
CA ARG A 551 -17.99 -12.14 -10.71
C ARG A 551 -17.19 -12.66 -11.90
N GLU A 552 -17.39 -12.12 -13.09
CA GLU A 552 -16.69 -12.57 -14.29
C GLU A 552 -15.33 -11.89 -14.47
N THR A 553 -15.21 -10.61 -14.08
CA THR A 553 -13.99 -9.82 -14.31
C THR A 553 -13.05 -9.82 -13.12
N GLU A 554 -13.54 -10.09 -11.91
CA GLU A 554 -12.75 -9.98 -10.66
C GLU A 554 -12.05 -8.62 -10.55
N ASN A 555 -12.77 -7.53 -10.87
CA ASN A 555 -12.23 -6.18 -10.89
C ASN A 555 -12.73 -5.42 -9.66
N ASP A 556 -11.81 -4.87 -8.86
CA ASP A 556 -12.13 -4.20 -7.60
C ASP A 556 -12.83 -2.85 -7.80
N ASP A 557 -12.52 -2.07 -8.84
CA ASP A 557 -13.20 -0.77 -9.07
C ASP A 557 -14.72 -0.92 -9.17
N LEU A 558 -15.19 -2.08 -9.66
CA LEU A 558 -16.61 -2.38 -9.74
C LEU A 558 -17.27 -2.66 -8.38
N THR A 559 -16.51 -3.11 -7.37
CA THR A 559 -17.03 -3.26 -6.00
C THR A 559 -17.37 -1.88 -5.43
N ASN A 560 -16.48 -0.90 -5.63
CA ASN A 560 -16.69 0.50 -5.28
C ASN A 560 -17.88 1.12 -6.02
N VAL A 561 -18.08 0.76 -7.30
CA VAL A 561 -19.26 1.17 -8.06
C VAL A 561 -20.55 0.65 -7.41
N ILE A 562 -20.58 -0.63 -7.01
CA ILE A 562 -21.75 -1.22 -6.34
C ILE A 562 -22.02 -0.53 -5.01
N GLN A 563 -21.00 -0.29 -4.18
CA GLN A 563 -21.15 0.39 -2.88
C GLN A 563 -21.81 1.76 -3.04
N LYS A 564 -21.30 2.60 -3.94
CA LYS A 564 -21.89 3.92 -4.21
C LYS A 564 -23.32 3.80 -4.69
N MET A 565 -23.62 2.83 -5.56
CA MET A 565 -24.99 2.59 -6.02
C MET A 565 -25.94 2.13 -4.90
N ILE A 566 -25.46 1.36 -3.91
CA ILE A 566 -26.25 0.96 -2.74
C ILE A 566 -26.62 2.20 -1.91
N CYS A 567 -25.64 3.07 -1.62
CA CYS A 567 -25.88 4.28 -0.83
C CYS A 567 -26.87 5.25 -1.51
N GLU A 568 -26.82 5.35 -2.84
CA GLU A 568 -27.68 6.28 -3.60
C GLU A 568 -29.12 5.79 -3.79
N TYR A 569 -29.38 4.48 -3.66
CA TYR A 569 -30.70 3.85 -3.87
C TYR A 569 -31.08 2.90 -2.71
N SER A 570 -30.90 3.35 -1.47
CA SER A 570 -31.14 2.55 -0.27
C SER A 570 -32.53 1.92 -0.22
N GLU A 571 -33.58 2.68 -0.55
CA GLU A 571 -34.98 2.23 -0.54
C GLU A 571 -35.22 1.11 -1.56
N GLU A 572 -34.68 1.24 -2.78
CA GLU A 572 -34.90 0.28 -3.86
C GLU A 572 -33.99 -0.93 -3.80
N VAL A 573 -32.84 -0.82 -3.12
CA VAL A 573 -31.90 -1.93 -2.89
C VAL A 573 -32.36 -2.83 -1.75
N THR A 574 -33.02 -2.29 -0.73
CA THR A 574 -33.50 -3.05 0.44
C THR A 574 -34.28 -4.32 0.07
N PRO A 575 -35.25 -4.32 -0.88
CA PRO A 575 -35.99 -5.52 -1.28
C PRO A 575 -35.15 -6.61 -1.96
N ILE A 576 -33.98 -6.27 -2.49
CA ILE A 576 -33.08 -7.19 -3.20
C ILE A 576 -31.79 -7.49 -2.42
N ALA A 577 -31.60 -6.90 -1.24
CA ALA A 577 -30.39 -7.03 -0.43
C ALA A 577 -29.98 -8.49 -0.15
N VAL A 578 -30.96 -9.36 0.12
CA VAL A 578 -30.70 -10.79 0.38
C VAL A 578 -30.15 -11.49 -0.88
N GLU A 579 -30.74 -11.25 -2.05
CA GLU A 579 -30.29 -11.81 -3.33
C GLU A 579 -28.86 -11.31 -3.65
N MET A 580 -28.60 -10.03 -3.41
CA MET A 580 -27.29 -9.42 -3.64
C MET A 580 -26.20 -9.98 -2.72
N THR A 581 -26.49 -10.07 -1.41
CA THR A 581 -25.53 -10.59 -0.42
C THR A 581 -25.18 -12.05 -0.69
N GLN A 582 -26.16 -12.87 -1.12
CA GLN A 582 -25.90 -14.25 -1.54
C GLN A 582 -24.94 -14.30 -2.73
N HIS A 583 -25.14 -13.45 -3.74
CA HIS A 583 -24.26 -13.42 -4.90
C HIS A 583 -22.84 -12.97 -4.51
N LEU A 584 -22.72 -11.92 -3.70
CA LEU A 584 -21.43 -11.44 -3.18
C LEU A 584 -20.70 -12.52 -2.37
N ALA A 585 -21.40 -13.20 -1.46
CA ALA A 585 -20.84 -14.30 -0.68
C ALA A 585 -20.39 -15.49 -1.56
N MET A 586 -21.13 -15.80 -2.64
CA MET A 586 -20.72 -16.84 -3.59
C MET A 586 -19.46 -16.43 -4.35
N THR A 587 -19.38 -15.18 -4.83
CA THR A 587 -18.19 -14.66 -5.51
C THR A 587 -16.99 -14.67 -4.56
N PHE A 588 -17.14 -14.21 -3.32
CA PHE A 588 -16.09 -14.25 -2.30
C PHE A 588 -15.53 -15.66 -2.10
N ASN A 589 -16.41 -16.65 -1.93
CA ASN A 589 -15.99 -18.05 -1.77
C ASN A 589 -15.26 -18.60 -3.01
N GLN A 590 -15.66 -18.18 -4.20
CA GLN A 590 -14.97 -18.55 -5.44
C GLN A 590 -13.56 -17.96 -5.48
N VAL A 591 -13.41 -16.69 -5.13
CA VAL A 591 -12.12 -15.99 -5.10
C VAL A 591 -11.18 -16.64 -4.09
N ILE A 592 -11.64 -16.89 -2.86
CA ILE A 592 -10.84 -17.57 -1.81
C ILE A 592 -10.43 -18.99 -2.21
N GLN A 593 -11.33 -19.78 -2.84
CA GLN A 593 -11.02 -21.17 -3.21
C GLN A 593 -9.94 -21.29 -4.29
N THR A 594 -9.77 -20.25 -5.12
CA THR A 594 -8.68 -20.22 -6.12
C THR A 594 -7.32 -19.84 -5.54
N GLY A 595 -7.25 -19.50 -4.25
CA GLY A 595 -6.01 -19.42 -3.47
C GLY A 595 -5.14 -18.16 -3.70
N PRO A 596 -4.56 -17.58 -2.64
CA PRO A 596 -3.51 -16.55 -2.74
C PRO A 596 -2.17 -17.07 -3.30
N ASP A 597 -1.96 -18.40 -3.31
CA ASP A 597 -0.71 -19.04 -3.74
C ASP A 597 -0.57 -19.20 -5.28
N GLU A 598 -1.58 -18.78 -6.05
CA GLU A 598 -1.52 -18.74 -7.53
C GLU A 598 -0.94 -17.40 -8.03
N GLU A 599 -0.37 -17.37 -9.25
CA GLU A 599 0.05 -16.12 -9.90
C GLU A 599 -1.15 -15.16 -9.98
N GLY A 600 -1.05 -13.96 -9.36
CA GLY A 600 -2.15 -12.99 -9.24
C GLY A 600 -2.97 -13.08 -7.95
N GLY A 601 -2.49 -13.79 -6.92
CA GLY A 601 -3.16 -13.87 -5.61
C GLY A 601 -3.45 -12.52 -4.94
N ASP A 602 -2.57 -11.53 -5.11
CA ASP A 602 -2.72 -10.18 -4.53
C ASP A 602 -3.95 -9.44 -5.10
N ASP A 603 -4.18 -9.49 -6.42
CA ASP A 603 -5.32 -8.81 -7.07
C ASP A 603 -6.67 -9.44 -6.66
N LYS A 604 -6.66 -10.76 -6.45
CA LYS A 604 -7.79 -11.52 -5.95
C LYS A 604 -8.09 -11.16 -4.49
N ALA A 605 -7.07 -10.98 -3.66
CA ALA A 605 -7.24 -10.54 -2.27
C ALA A 605 -7.90 -9.16 -2.19
N VAL A 606 -7.43 -8.19 -2.99
CA VAL A 606 -8.05 -6.84 -3.07
C VAL A 606 -9.52 -6.94 -3.47
N THR A 607 -9.83 -7.72 -4.50
CA THR A 607 -11.23 -7.92 -4.93
C THR A 607 -12.09 -8.56 -3.84
N ALA A 608 -11.55 -9.53 -3.09
CA ALA A 608 -12.24 -10.16 -1.97
C ALA A 608 -12.54 -9.16 -0.83
N MET A 609 -11.59 -8.29 -0.48
CA MET A 609 -11.80 -7.19 0.48
C MET A 609 -12.91 -6.25 -0.01
N GLY A 610 -12.86 -5.83 -1.28
CA GLY A 610 -13.90 -5.00 -1.90
C GLY A 610 -15.30 -5.63 -1.82
N ILE A 611 -15.40 -6.96 -1.97
CA ILE A 611 -16.65 -7.70 -1.79
C ILE A 611 -17.13 -7.66 -0.33
N LEU A 612 -16.25 -7.88 0.65
CA LEU A 612 -16.62 -7.82 2.08
C LEU A 612 -17.09 -6.42 2.48
N ASN A 613 -16.38 -5.38 2.05
CA ASN A 613 -16.78 -3.99 2.26
C ASN A 613 -18.12 -3.65 1.60
N THR A 614 -18.42 -4.27 0.46
CA THR A 614 -19.73 -4.13 -0.21
C THR A 614 -20.85 -4.79 0.60
N ILE A 615 -20.59 -5.95 1.21
CA ILE A 615 -21.54 -6.59 2.13
C ILE A 615 -21.78 -5.72 3.36
N ASP A 616 -20.71 -5.13 3.92
CA ASP A 616 -20.81 -4.26 5.10
C ASP A 616 -21.60 -2.97 4.82
N THR A 617 -21.36 -2.35 3.67
CA THR A 617 -22.15 -1.20 3.18
C THR A 617 -23.63 -1.57 3.06
N LEU A 618 -23.92 -2.76 2.55
CA LEU A 618 -25.30 -3.24 2.42
C LEU A 618 -25.95 -3.50 3.79
N LEU A 619 -25.21 -4.02 4.77
CA LEU A 619 -25.67 -4.19 6.15
C LEU A 619 -26.02 -2.84 6.78
N SER A 620 -25.16 -1.83 6.61
CA SER A 620 -25.39 -0.47 7.08
C SER A 620 -26.66 0.14 6.50
N VAL A 621 -26.94 -0.10 5.22
CA VAL A 621 -28.15 0.43 4.56
C VAL A 621 -29.44 -0.25 5.03
N VAL A 622 -29.38 -1.51 5.46
CA VAL A 622 -30.58 -2.25 5.92
C VAL A 622 -30.68 -2.32 7.45
N GLU A 623 -29.90 -1.54 8.19
CA GLU A 623 -29.80 -1.62 9.65
C GLU A 623 -31.16 -1.49 10.35
N ASP A 624 -32.05 -0.62 9.84
CA ASP A 624 -33.39 -0.41 10.38
C ASP A 624 -34.39 -1.55 10.05
N HIS A 625 -34.02 -2.48 9.17
CA HIS A 625 -34.89 -3.55 8.66
C HIS A 625 -34.58 -4.92 9.30
N LYS A 626 -34.96 -5.10 10.57
CA LYS A 626 -34.67 -6.30 11.38
C LYS A 626 -34.91 -7.66 10.69
N GLU A 627 -36.00 -7.81 9.93
CA GLU A 627 -36.30 -9.06 9.23
C GLU A 627 -35.30 -9.38 8.10
N ILE A 628 -34.76 -8.36 7.46
CA ILE A 628 -33.76 -8.48 6.39
C ILE A 628 -32.39 -8.72 7.03
N THR A 629 -32.01 -7.94 8.05
CA THR A 629 -30.76 -8.12 8.80
C THR A 629 -30.61 -9.55 9.31
N GLN A 630 -31.69 -10.16 9.84
CA GLN A 630 -31.68 -11.55 10.28
C GLN A 630 -31.42 -12.56 9.15
N GLN A 631 -31.89 -12.29 7.94
CA GLN A 631 -31.60 -13.13 6.77
C GLN A 631 -30.17 -12.96 6.28
N LEU A 632 -29.64 -11.73 6.34
CA LEU A 632 -28.26 -11.43 5.97
C LEU A 632 -27.26 -12.01 6.95
N GLU A 633 -27.58 -12.01 8.24
CA GLU A 633 -26.75 -12.58 9.31
C GLU A 633 -26.33 -14.03 8.97
N GLY A 634 -27.27 -14.86 8.53
CA GLY A 634 -26.99 -16.25 8.17
C GLY A 634 -26.03 -16.40 7.00
N ILE A 635 -26.02 -15.45 6.06
CA ILE A 635 -25.10 -15.44 4.91
C ILE A 635 -23.72 -14.93 5.35
N CYS A 636 -23.68 -13.83 6.09
CA CYS A 636 -22.44 -13.23 6.59
C CYS A 636 -21.69 -14.18 7.53
N LEU A 637 -22.41 -14.92 8.39
CA LEU A 637 -21.81 -15.95 9.25
C LEU A 637 -21.12 -17.07 8.46
N GLN A 638 -21.60 -17.42 7.26
CA GLN A 638 -20.91 -18.38 6.40
C GLN A 638 -19.60 -17.82 5.88
N VAL A 639 -19.58 -16.55 5.50
CA VAL A 639 -18.39 -15.83 5.02
C VAL A 639 -17.37 -15.71 6.15
N ILE A 640 -17.76 -15.17 7.30
CA ILE A 640 -16.94 -15.04 8.51
C ILE A 640 -16.38 -16.41 8.92
N GLY A 641 -17.23 -17.44 9.00
CA GLY A 641 -16.83 -18.78 9.37
C GLY A 641 -15.82 -19.40 8.41
N THR A 642 -15.93 -19.12 7.11
CA THR A 642 -14.97 -19.62 6.10
C THR A 642 -13.58 -19.03 6.32
N VAL A 643 -13.49 -17.72 6.53
CA VAL A 643 -12.21 -17.02 6.78
C VAL A 643 -11.55 -17.51 8.07
N LEU A 644 -12.32 -17.57 9.17
CA LEU A 644 -11.79 -18.02 10.47
C LEU A 644 -11.37 -19.50 10.46
N GLN A 645 -12.09 -20.37 9.75
CA GLN A 645 -11.74 -21.81 9.67
C GLN A 645 -10.53 -22.08 8.77
N GLN A 646 -10.33 -21.26 7.74
CA GLN A 646 -9.20 -21.38 6.82
C GLN A 646 -7.97 -20.61 7.28
N HIS A 647 -8.06 -19.83 8.38
CA HIS A 647 -6.98 -19.00 8.91
C HIS A 647 -6.43 -17.99 7.89
N VAL A 648 -7.31 -17.34 7.15
CA VAL A 648 -6.92 -16.33 6.15
C VAL A 648 -6.79 -14.96 6.81
N LEU A 649 -5.59 -14.69 7.34
CA LEU A 649 -5.27 -13.48 8.12
C LEU A 649 -5.61 -12.17 7.42
N GLU A 650 -5.45 -12.12 6.10
CA GLU A 650 -5.64 -10.92 5.28
C GLU A 650 -7.05 -10.34 5.36
N PHE A 651 -8.05 -11.12 5.76
CA PHE A 651 -9.45 -10.69 5.81
C PHE A 651 -10.00 -10.52 7.24
N TYR A 652 -9.15 -10.60 8.27
CA TYR A 652 -9.61 -10.55 9.66
C TYR A 652 -10.26 -9.22 10.02
N GLU A 653 -9.72 -8.10 9.54
CA GLU A 653 -10.26 -6.76 9.78
C GLU A 653 -11.70 -6.65 9.23
N GLU A 654 -11.90 -7.06 7.97
CA GLU A 654 -13.20 -6.95 7.29
C GLU A 654 -14.25 -7.87 7.91
N ILE A 655 -13.91 -9.11 8.28
CA ILE A 655 -14.89 -10.02 8.90
C ILE A 655 -15.26 -9.59 10.32
N LEU A 656 -14.34 -8.95 11.05
CA LEU A 656 -14.60 -8.41 12.39
C LEU A 656 -15.48 -7.16 12.30
N SER A 657 -15.28 -6.32 11.28
CA SER A 657 -16.18 -5.22 10.94
C SER A 657 -17.60 -5.73 10.63
N LEU A 658 -17.74 -6.74 9.76
CA LEU A 658 -19.03 -7.36 9.46
C LEU A 658 -19.72 -7.93 10.71
N ALA A 659 -18.97 -8.59 11.58
CA ALA A 659 -19.48 -9.12 12.83
C ALA A 659 -19.91 -7.99 13.79
N HIS A 660 -19.17 -6.89 13.82
CA HIS A 660 -19.53 -5.69 14.57
C HIS A 660 -20.87 -5.12 14.07
N SER A 661 -21.00 -4.86 12.76
CA SER A 661 -22.23 -4.36 12.12
C SER A 661 -23.46 -5.22 12.45
N LEU A 662 -23.31 -6.55 12.44
CA LEU A 662 -24.39 -7.50 12.79
C LEU A 662 -24.77 -7.50 14.28
N THR A 663 -23.93 -6.98 15.18
CA THR A 663 -24.14 -7.00 16.63
C THR A 663 -24.56 -5.66 17.22
N CYS A 664 -24.61 -4.59 16.42
CA CYS A 664 -24.90 -3.22 16.89
C CYS A 664 -26.29 -3.06 17.55
N GLN A 665 -27.34 -3.68 16.99
CA GLN A 665 -28.70 -3.52 17.53
C GLN A 665 -29.15 -4.65 18.47
N GLN A 666 -28.80 -5.89 18.14
CA GLN A 666 -29.16 -7.08 18.91
C GLN A 666 -28.14 -8.18 18.63
N VAL A 667 -27.74 -8.91 19.67
CA VAL A 667 -26.89 -10.08 19.51
C VAL A 667 -27.74 -11.35 19.42
N SER A 668 -27.68 -12.04 18.29
CA SER A 668 -28.39 -13.30 18.09
C SER A 668 -27.68 -14.48 18.80
N PRO A 669 -28.39 -15.59 19.06
CA PRO A 669 -27.74 -16.82 19.57
C PRO A 669 -26.67 -17.38 18.63
N GLN A 670 -26.73 -17.11 17.32
CA GLN A 670 -25.72 -17.54 16.35
C GLN A 670 -24.49 -16.64 16.45
N MET A 671 -24.66 -15.32 16.60
CA MET A 671 -23.56 -14.39 16.84
C MET A 671 -22.82 -14.70 18.15
N TRP A 672 -23.49 -15.18 19.20
CA TRP A 672 -22.80 -15.66 20.41
C TRP A 672 -21.90 -16.87 20.18
N GLN A 673 -22.13 -17.69 19.14
CA GLN A 673 -21.25 -18.82 18.78
C GLN A 673 -19.94 -18.35 18.14
N LEU A 674 -19.87 -17.09 17.69
CA LEU A 674 -18.66 -16.51 17.10
C LEU A 674 -17.61 -16.17 18.16
N LEU A 675 -18.00 -15.77 19.36
CA LEU A 675 -17.07 -15.35 20.42
C LEU A 675 -16.02 -16.44 20.78
N PRO A 676 -16.38 -17.73 20.95
CA PRO A 676 -15.38 -18.79 21.12
C PRO A 676 -14.42 -18.95 19.95
N LEU A 677 -14.88 -18.76 18.70
CA LEU A 677 -14.05 -18.86 17.50
C LEU A 677 -13.06 -17.70 17.42
N VAL A 678 -13.52 -16.47 17.68
CA VAL A 678 -12.66 -15.28 17.77
C VAL A 678 -11.59 -15.46 18.85
N TYR A 679 -11.95 -16.05 19.98
CA TYR A 679 -10.99 -16.37 21.03
C TYR A 679 -9.95 -17.40 20.61
N GLU A 680 -10.35 -18.47 19.90
CA GLU A 680 -9.43 -19.47 19.36
C GLU A 680 -8.44 -18.84 18.37
N VAL A 681 -8.94 -18.01 17.46
CA VAL A 681 -8.12 -17.26 16.48
C VAL A 681 -7.14 -16.32 17.19
N PHE A 682 -7.60 -15.54 18.17
CA PHE A 682 -6.75 -14.70 19.01
C PHE A 682 -5.65 -15.48 19.76
N GLN A 683 -5.92 -16.72 20.14
CA GLN A 683 -4.94 -17.56 20.80
C GLN A 683 -3.83 -18.05 19.85
N GLN A 684 -4.14 -18.24 18.57
CA GLN A 684 -3.26 -18.79 17.56
C GLN A 684 -2.47 -17.71 16.83
N ASP A 685 -3.10 -17.02 15.88
CA ASP A 685 -2.47 -16.11 14.92
C ASP A 685 -3.11 -14.71 14.88
N GLY A 686 -4.27 -14.50 15.52
CA GLY A 686 -4.98 -13.22 15.57
C GLY A 686 -4.59 -12.29 16.73
N PHE A 687 -3.42 -12.46 17.36
CA PHE A 687 -3.03 -11.65 18.53
C PHE A 687 -2.87 -10.16 18.18
N ASP A 688 -2.35 -9.86 17.00
CA ASP A 688 -2.09 -8.49 16.54
C ASP A 688 -3.38 -7.74 16.13
N TYR A 689 -4.48 -8.47 15.90
CA TYR A 689 -5.79 -7.93 15.48
C TYR A 689 -6.72 -7.63 16.67
N PHE A 690 -6.18 -7.50 17.89
CA PHE A 690 -7.01 -7.25 19.07
C PHE A 690 -7.77 -5.92 18.99
N THR A 691 -7.16 -4.89 18.38
CA THR A 691 -7.80 -3.59 18.16
C THR A 691 -9.05 -3.75 17.29
N ASP A 692 -8.98 -4.58 16.24
CA ASP A 692 -10.11 -4.86 15.33
C ASP A 692 -11.18 -5.76 15.96
N MET A 693 -10.79 -6.62 16.91
CA MET A 693 -11.74 -7.43 17.68
C MET A 693 -12.54 -6.59 18.68
N MET A 694 -11.99 -5.45 19.14
CA MET A 694 -12.56 -4.68 20.25
C MET A 694 -13.99 -4.21 19.98
N PRO A 695 -14.36 -3.63 18.81
CA PRO A 695 -15.74 -3.21 18.54
C PRO A 695 -16.77 -4.34 18.66
N LEU A 696 -16.43 -5.54 18.21
CA LEU A 696 -17.27 -6.73 18.36
C LEU A 696 -17.39 -7.15 19.83
N LEU A 697 -16.26 -7.23 20.55
CA LEU A 697 -16.24 -7.56 21.97
C LEU A 697 -17.05 -6.57 22.81
N HIS A 698 -16.97 -5.30 22.46
CA HIS A 698 -17.72 -4.22 23.07
C HIS A 698 -19.24 -4.43 22.89
N ASN A 699 -19.71 -4.74 21.68
CA ASN A 699 -21.13 -4.97 21.42
C ASN A 699 -21.70 -6.14 22.24
N TYR A 700 -20.95 -7.23 22.41
CA TYR A 700 -21.38 -8.32 23.32
C TYR A 700 -21.60 -7.86 24.76
N VAL A 701 -20.86 -6.84 25.22
CA VAL A 701 -21.00 -6.29 26.57
C VAL A 701 -22.17 -5.32 26.67
N THR A 702 -22.27 -4.36 25.73
CA THR A 702 -23.22 -3.25 25.83
C THR A 702 -24.61 -3.58 25.30
N VAL A 703 -24.71 -4.39 24.25
CA VAL A 703 -25.99 -4.69 23.57
C VAL A 703 -26.74 -5.84 24.26
N ASP A 704 -26.04 -6.91 24.66
CA ASP A 704 -26.65 -8.10 25.29
C ASP A 704 -25.91 -8.55 26.57
N THR A 705 -25.87 -7.64 27.55
CA THR A 705 -25.25 -7.90 28.86
C THR A 705 -25.88 -9.09 29.58
N ASP A 706 -27.18 -9.37 29.37
CA ASP A 706 -27.86 -10.45 30.09
C ASP A 706 -27.37 -11.83 29.62
N THR A 707 -27.16 -12.02 28.32
CA THR A 707 -26.56 -13.27 27.80
C THR A 707 -25.09 -13.39 28.20
N LEU A 708 -24.33 -12.30 28.20
CA LEU A 708 -22.95 -12.28 28.70
C LEU A 708 -22.85 -12.85 30.13
N LEU A 709 -23.78 -12.46 31.00
CA LEU A 709 -23.83 -12.89 32.40
C LEU A 709 -24.46 -14.27 32.61
N SER A 710 -25.12 -14.83 31.59
CA SER A 710 -25.79 -16.13 31.67
C SER A 710 -24.82 -17.32 31.69
N ASP A 711 -23.66 -17.19 31.02
CA ASP A 711 -22.58 -18.18 31.02
C ASP A 711 -21.26 -17.52 31.44
N THR A 712 -20.70 -17.99 32.56
CA THR A 712 -19.43 -17.48 33.11
C THR A 712 -18.27 -17.59 32.13
N LYS A 713 -18.34 -18.50 31.14
CA LYS A 713 -17.29 -18.67 30.13
C LYS A 713 -17.12 -17.45 29.23
N TYR A 714 -18.19 -16.69 28.94
CA TYR A 714 -18.08 -15.53 28.07
C TYR A 714 -17.24 -14.41 28.69
N LEU A 715 -17.49 -14.11 29.97
CA LEU A 715 -16.65 -13.19 30.74
C LEU A 715 -15.22 -13.69 30.90
N GLU A 716 -15.03 -14.99 31.08
CA GLU A 716 -13.69 -15.60 31.16
C GLU A 716 -12.89 -15.43 29.86
N ILE A 717 -13.54 -15.62 28.71
CA ILE A 717 -12.95 -15.41 27.38
C ILE A 717 -12.49 -13.95 27.22
N MET A 718 -13.38 -12.98 27.47
CA MET A 718 -13.05 -11.55 27.36
C MET A 718 -11.89 -11.16 28.30
N TYR A 719 -11.95 -11.62 29.55
CA TYR A 719 -10.87 -11.37 30.51
C TYR A 719 -9.55 -11.99 30.07
N SER A 720 -9.56 -13.21 29.56
CA SER A 720 -8.36 -13.92 29.11
C SER A 720 -7.68 -13.16 27.96
N MET A 721 -8.46 -12.65 27.01
CA MET A 721 -7.95 -11.81 25.92
C MET A 721 -7.31 -10.52 26.46
N CYS A 722 -8.05 -9.73 27.24
CA CYS A 722 -7.53 -8.50 27.84
C CYS A 722 -6.27 -8.76 28.68
N LYS A 723 -6.25 -9.84 29.46
CA LYS A 723 -5.10 -10.21 30.28
C LYS A 723 -3.88 -10.54 29.42
N LYS A 724 -4.05 -11.33 28.35
CA LYS A 724 -2.95 -11.68 27.44
C LYS A 724 -2.36 -10.43 26.80
N VAL A 725 -3.21 -9.48 26.35
CA VAL A 725 -2.78 -8.19 25.80
C VAL A 725 -2.03 -7.36 26.84
N LEU A 726 -2.61 -7.18 28.04
CA LEU A 726 -2.03 -6.37 29.13
C LEU A 726 -0.78 -6.98 29.78
N THR A 727 -0.45 -8.23 29.50
CA THR A 727 0.76 -8.91 30.01
C THR A 727 1.78 -9.21 28.91
N GLY A 728 1.37 -9.22 27.65
CA GLY A 728 2.23 -9.34 26.48
C GLY A 728 2.93 -8.02 26.12
N ASP A 729 3.40 -7.92 24.87
CA ASP A 729 4.01 -6.71 24.30
C ASP A 729 3.49 -6.42 22.88
N PRO A 730 2.16 -6.22 22.67
CA PRO A 730 1.60 -5.92 21.36
C PRO A 730 1.76 -4.45 20.93
N GLY A 731 2.27 -3.59 21.83
CA GLY A 731 2.23 -2.13 21.69
C GLY A 731 1.18 -1.49 22.60
N GLU A 732 1.29 -0.17 22.80
CA GLU A 732 0.46 0.53 23.80
C GLU A 732 -1.00 0.73 23.37
N ASP A 733 -1.28 0.73 22.05
CA ASP A 733 -2.64 0.92 21.53
C ASP A 733 -3.58 -0.28 21.84
N PRO A 734 -3.22 -1.55 21.54
CA PRO A 734 -4.01 -2.70 21.97
C PRO A 734 -4.18 -2.77 23.50
N GLU A 735 -3.14 -2.38 24.25
CA GLU A 735 -3.19 -2.34 25.72
C GLU A 735 -4.21 -1.30 26.25
N CYS A 736 -4.32 -0.14 25.59
CA CYS A 736 -5.37 0.85 25.86
C CYS A 736 -6.77 0.24 25.66
N HIS A 737 -7.00 -0.42 24.51
CA HIS A 737 -8.27 -1.08 24.20
C HIS A 737 -8.63 -2.17 25.21
N ALA A 738 -7.65 -2.96 25.66
CA ALA A 738 -7.86 -4.01 26.65
C ALA A 738 -8.26 -3.44 28.01
N ALA A 739 -7.56 -2.41 28.48
CA ALA A 739 -7.91 -1.70 29.71
C ALA A 739 -9.31 -1.08 29.59
N LYS A 740 -9.64 -0.49 28.45
CA LYS A 740 -10.94 0.12 28.19
C LYS A 740 -12.08 -0.89 28.23
N LEU A 741 -11.92 -2.06 27.61
CA LEU A 741 -12.93 -3.11 27.64
C LEU A 741 -13.20 -3.60 29.08
N LEU A 742 -12.16 -3.75 29.90
CA LEU A 742 -12.33 -4.10 31.32
C LEU A 742 -13.09 -3.02 32.09
N GLU A 743 -12.84 -1.74 31.81
CA GLU A 743 -13.59 -0.62 32.38
C GLU A 743 -15.07 -0.69 32.00
N VAL A 744 -15.38 -0.87 30.71
CA VAL A 744 -16.75 -0.95 30.20
C VAL A 744 -17.51 -2.09 30.86
N ILE A 745 -16.92 -3.28 30.99
CA ILE A 745 -17.56 -4.42 31.66
C ILE A 745 -17.91 -4.07 33.11
N ILE A 746 -17.01 -3.40 33.85
CA ILE A 746 -17.26 -3.00 35.24
C ILE A 746 -18.46 -2.03 35.33
N LEU A 747 -18.52 -1.05 34.43
CA LEU A 747 -19.56 -0.03 34.43
C LEU A 747 -20.91 -0.59 33.99
N GLN A 748 -20.94 -1.34 32.89
CA GLN A 748 -22.16 -1.91 32.31
C GLN A 748 -22.79 -2.96 33.24
N CYS A 749 -21.96 -3.74 33.93
CA CYS A 749 -22.42 -4.78 34.86
C CYS A 749 -22.60 -4.29 36.29
N LYS A 750 -22.66 -2.96 36.53
CA LYS A 750 -22.83 -2.38 37.88
C LYS A 750 -24.08 -2.93 38.56
N GLY A 751 -23.89 -3.56 39.73
CA GLY A 751 -24.99 -4.16 40.50
C GLY A 751 -25.53 -5.49 39.94
N ARG A 752 -24.91 -6.07 38.91
CA ARG A 752 -25.33 -7.33 38.27
C ARG A 752 -24.52 -8.57 38.71
N GLY A 753 -23.77 -8.50 39.82
CA GLY A 753 -23.16 -9.67 40.46
C GLY A 753 -21.78 -10.10 39.95
N ILE A 754 -20.98 -9.18 39.39
CA ILE A 754 -19.62 -9.45 38.88
C ILE A 754 -18.50 -9.29 39.93
N ASP A 755 -18.83 -9.25 41.24
CA ASP A 755 -17.88 -9.00 42.34
C ASP A 755 -16.63 -9.89 42.33
N GLN A 756 -16.73 -11.10 41.80
CA GLN A 756 -15.64 -12.08 41.77
C GLN A 756 -14.58 -11.76 40.71
N VAL A 757 -14.96 -11.10 39.61
CA VAL A 757 -14.05 -10.81 38.48
C VAL A 757 -13.44 -9.41 38.57
N VAL A 758 -14.12 -8.45 39.22
CA VAL A 758 -13.60 -7.08 39.41
C VAL A 758 -12.18 -7.07 40.00
N PRO A 759 -11.84 -7.87 41.03
CA PRO A 759 -10.47 -7.92 41.55
C PRO A 759 -9.43 -8.36 40.51
N LEU A 760 -9.81 -9.28 39.62
CA LEU A 760 -8.93 -9.80 38.57
C LEU A 760 -8.65 -8.75 37.49
N PHE A 761 -9.63 -7.92 37.17
CA PHE A 761 -9.52 -6.85 36.17
C PHE A 761 -8.60 -5.75 36.68
N VAL A 762 -8.82 -5.33 37.93
CA VAL A 762 -7.97 -4.34 38.61
C VAL A 762 -6.53 -4.85 38.73
N ALA A 763 -6.34 -6.12 39.07
CA ALA A 763 -5.02 -6.72 39.15
C ALA A 763 -4.26 -6.64 37.81
N ALA A 764 -4.89 -7.04 36.70
CA ALA A 764 -4.27 -7.02 35.38
C ALA A 764 -3.90 -5.60 34.92
N ALA A 765 -4.82 -4.64 35.06
CA ALA A 765 -4.59 -3.25 34.66
C ALA A 765 -3.47 -2.58 35.49
N LEU A 766 -3.44 -2.81 36.81
CA LEU A 766 -2.41 -2.23 37.66
C LEU A 766 -1.07 -2.95 37.53
N GLU A 767 -1.05 -4.26 37.26
CA GLU A 767 0.18 -4.99 36.94
C GLU A 767 0.86 -4.42 35.70
N ARG A 768 0.10 -4.03 34.67
CA ARG A 768 0.63 -3.37 33.48
C ARG A 768 1.41 -2.09 33.81
N LEU A 769 0.96 -1.32 34.79
CA LEU A 769 1.62 -0.07 35.24
C LEU A 769 2.97 -0.30 35.93
N THR A 770 3.31 -1.54 36.30
CA THR A 770 4.64 -1.87 36.86
C THR A 770 5.74 -1.95 35.81
N ARG A 771 5.35 -2.07 34.53
CA ARG A 771 6.25 -2.08 33.36
C ARG A 771 6.42 -0.66 32.82
N GLU A 772 7.36 -0.47 31.92
CA GLU A 772 7.55 0.84 31.27
C GLU A 772 6.28 1.25 30.51
N VAL A 773 5.89 2.51 30.65
CA VAL A 773 4.72 3.12 29.98
C VAL A 773 5.17 4.43 29.36
N LYS A 774 5.20 4.47 28.03
CA LYS A 774 5.69 5.58 27.20
C LYS A 774 4.63 6.68 27.06
N THR A 775 3.37 6.32 26.85
CA THR A 775 2.26 7.29 26.72
C THR A 775 1.56 7.59 28.04
N SER A 776 1.07 8.81 28.20
CA SER A 776 0.18 9.15 29.31
C SER A 776 -1.18 8.47 29.18
N GLU A 777 -1.61 8.17 27.95
CA GLU A 777 -2.91 7.58 27.63
C GLU A 777 -3.10 6.17 28.19
N LEU A 778 -2.16 5.25 27.92
CA LEU A 778 -2.20 3.90 28.47
C LEU A 778 -2.24 3.93 30.01
N ARG A 779 -1.49 4.87 30.60
CA ARG A 779 -1.47 5.07 32.04
C ARG A 779 -2.83 5.49 32.56
N THR A 780 -3.47 6.47 31.92
CA THR A 780 -4.81 6.92 32.31
C THR A 780 -5.86 5.82 32.12
N MET A 781 -5.81 5.05 31.03
CA MET A 781 -6.73 3.93 30.78
C MET A 781 -6.61 2.84 31.86
N CYS A 782 -5.38 2.45 32.24
CA CYS A 782 -5.17 1.48 33.32
C CYS A 782 -5.68 2.00 34.68
N LEU A 783 -5.48 3.30 34.96
CA LEU A 783 -6.01 3.93 36.19
C LEU A 783 -7.55 3.97 36.18
N GLN A 784 -8.18 4.18 35.02
CA GLN A 784 -9.63 4.20 34.88
C GLN A 784 -10.28 2.89 35.27
N VAL A 785 -9.67 1.73 35.01
CA VAL A 785 -10.19 0.43 35.46
C VAL A 785 -10.37 0.40 36.98
N ALA A 786 -9.37 0.90 37.72
CA ALA A 786 -9.44 1.00 39.17
C ALA A 786 -10.44 2.09 39.64
N ILE A 787 -10.54 3.21 38.93
CA ILE A 787 -11.52 4.27 39.22
C ILE A 787 -12.96 3.78 38.96
N ALA A 788 -13.19 2.99 37.91
CA ALA A 788 -14.47 2.36 37.62
C ALA A 788 -14.83 1.33 38.71
N ALA A 789 -13.87 0.52 39.15
CA ALA A 789 -14.06 -0.40 40.28
C ALA A 789 -14.38 0.34 41.60
N LEU A 790 -13.79 1.51 41.82
CA LEU A 790 -14.11 2.38 42.96
C LEU A 790 -15.56 2.87 42.88
N TYR A 791 -16.01 3.31 41.70
CA TYR A 791 -17.38 3.74 41.48
C TYR A 791 -18.37 2.58 41.57
N TYR A 792 -17.95 1.36 41.22
CA TYR A 792 -18.73 0.13 41.33
C TYR A 792 -18.95 -0.25 42.81
N SER A 793 -17.88 -0.43 43.58
CA SER A 793 -17.91 -0.80 45.00
C SER A 793 -16.61 -0.38 45.70
N PRO A 794 -16.60 0.74 46.44
CA PRO A 794 -15.42 1.19 47.16
C PRO A 794 -14.84 0.15 48.15
N PRO A 795 -15.66 -0.59 48.94
CA PRO A 795 -15.13 -1.61 49.83
C PRO A 795 -14.43 -2.75 49.09
N LEU A 796 -14.96 -3.17 47.93
CA LEU A 796 -14.38 -4.25 47.14
C LEU A 796 -13.02 -3.84 46.55
N LEU A 797 -12.93 -2.63 46.00
CA LEU A 797 -11.67 -2.12 45.47
C LEU A 797 -10.62 -1.99 46.58
N LEU A 798 -10.97 -1.40 47.74
CA LEU A 798 -10.00 -1.23 48.82
C LEU A 798 -9.47 -2.56 49.33
N ASN A 799 -10.34 -3.55 49.53
CA ASN A 799 -9.92 -4.90 49.90
C ASN A 799 -9.01 -5.53 48.82
N THR A 800 -9.30 -5.29 47.54
CA THR A 800 -8.47 -5.75 46.42
C THR A 800 -7.08 -5.11 46.47
N LEU A 801 -6.99 -3.77 46.60
CA LEU A 801 -5.73 -3.02 46.65
C LEU A 801 -4.90 -3.35 47.91
N GLU A 802 -5.56 -3.66 49.03
CA GLU A 802 -4.89 -4.08 50.27
C GLU A 802 -4.29 -5.49 50.18
N ASN A 803 -4.85 -6.36 49.33
CA ASN A 803 -4.37 -7.74 49.13
C ASN A 803 -3.39 -7.89 47.96
N LEU A 804 -3.44 -6.99 46.96
CA LEU A 804 -2.49 -7.00 45.85
C LEU A 804 -1.08 -6.62 46.31
N ARG A 805 -0.06 -7.33 45.80
CA ARG A 805 1.36 -7.08 46.04
C ARG A 805 2.11 -7.19 44.72
N PHE A 806 2.81 -6.13 44.31
CA PHE A 806 3.64 -6.16 43.10
C PHE A 806 5.05 -6.68 43.39
N PRO A 807 5.73 -7.27 42.39
CA PRO A 807 7.15 -7.60 42.51
C PRO A 807 7.94 -6.34 42.90
N ASN A 808 8.78 -6.44 43.93
CA ASN A 808 9.64 -5.37 44.48
C ASN A 808 9.00 -4.33 45.43
N ASN A 809 7.72 -4.44 45.81
CA ASN A 809 7.13 -3.55 46.81
C ASN A 809 6.31 -4.30 47.88
N THR A 810 6.65 -4.11 49.15
CA THR A 810 5.99 -4.74 50.30
C THR A 810 4.79 -3.95 50.82
N GLU A 811 4.63 -2.69 50.39
CA GLU A 811 3.51 -1.83 50.79
C GLU A 811 2.23 -2.13 50.00
N PRO A 812 1.04 -1.93 50.60
CA PRO A 812 -0.22 -2.02 49.87
C PRO A 812 -0.28 -0.98 48.73
N ILE A 813 -0.78 -1.42 47.57
CA ILE A 813 -0.78 -0.64 46.33
C ILE A 813 -1.70 0.58 46.40
N THR A 814 -2.62 0.61 47.37
CA THR A 814 -3.54 1.72 47.63
C THR A 814 -2.83 3.08 47.65
N ASN A 815 -1.66 3.18 48.29
CA ASN A 815 -0.90 4.42 48.37
C ASN A 815 -0.34 4.85 47.02
N HIS A 816 0.20 3.89 46.27
CA HIS A 816 0.78 4.12 44.95
C HIS A 816 -0.31 4.53 43.95
N PHE A 817 -1.43 3.82 43.92
CA PHE A 817 -2.57 4.13 43.06
C PHE A 817 -3.10 5.55 43.29
N ILE A 818 -3.42 5.92 44.54
CA ILE A 818 -3.97 7.25 44.85
C ILE A 818 -2.97 8.37 44.51
N THR A 819 -1.68 8.17 44.81
CA THR A 819 -0.65 9.17 44.52
C THR A 819 -0.44 9.35 43.02
N GLN A 820 -0.38 8.24 42.28
CA GLN A 820 -0.20 8.26 40.83
C GLN A 820 -1.42 8.88 40.14
N TRP A 821 -2.63 8.49 40.55
CA TRP A 821 -3.87 9.06 40.04
C TRP A 821 -3.91 10.57 40.23
N LEU A 822 -3.59 11.08 41.42
CA LEU A 822 -3.57 12.53 41.68
C LEU A 822 -2.49 13.28 40.91
N LYS A 823 -1.38 12.62 40.58
CA LYS A 823 -0.30 13.21 39.78
C LYS A 823 -0.68 13.36 38.31
N ASP A 824 -1.44 12.42 37.77
CA ASP A 824 -1.81 12.37 36.35
C ASP A 824 -3.21 12.98 36.07
N VAL A 825 -3.83 13.69 37.02
CA VAL A 825 -5.18 14.28 36.86
C VAL A 825 -5.29 15.18 35.63
N ASP A 826 -4.24 15.92 35.32
CA ASP A 826 -4.17 16.82 34.16
C ASP A 826 -4.04 16.08 32.82
N CYS A 827 -3.71 14.80 32.85
CA CYS A 827 -3.56 13.95 31.67
C CYS A 827 -4.87 13.27 31.23
N PHE A 828 -5.98 13.42 31.98
CA PHE A 828 -7.31 12.93 31.58
C PHE A 828 -7.92 13.89 30.56
N LEU A 829 -7.80 13.54 29.27
CA LEU A 829 -8.10 14.44 28.16
C LEU A 829 -9.46 14.21 27.48
N GLY A 830 -10.08 13.03 27.60
CA GLY A 830 -11.41 12.73 27.05
C GLY A 830 -12.58 13.28 27.89
N LEU A 831 -13.78 13.32 27.30
CA LEU A 831 -15.01 13.72 28.00
C LEU A 831 -15.40 12.66 29.05
N HIS A 832 -15.47 11.40 28.64
CA HIS A 832 -15.67 10.25 29.51
C HIS A 832 -14.61 10.17 30.61
N ASP A 833 -13.34 10.36 30.23
CA ASP A 833 -12.20 10.23 31.14
C ASP A 833 -12.29 11.16 32.34
N ARG A 834 -12.62 12.42 32.07
CA ARG A 834 -12.78 13.42 33.12
C ARG A 834 -14.02 13.14 33.96
N LYS A 835 -15.13 12.72 33.34
CA LYS A 835 -16.37 12.36 34.06
C LYS A 835 -16.11 11.21 35.03
N MET A 836 -15.44 10.16 34.59
CA MET A 836 -15.09 9.01 35.41
C MET A 836 -14.14 9.38 36.55
N CYS A 837 -13.12 10.19 36.26
CA CYS A 837 -12.19 10.69 37.25
C CYS A 837 -12.92 11.51 38.34
N VAL A 838 -13.84 12.40 37.96
CA VAL A 838 -14.67 13.16 38.91
C VAL A 838 -15.56 12.25 39.74
N LEU A 839 -16.26 11.30 39.12
CA LEU A 839 -17.13 10.35 39.83
C LEU A 839 -16.34 9.51 40.84
N GLY A 840 -15.13 9.09 40.48
CA GLY A 840 -14.21 8.41 41.38
C GLY A 840 -13.81 9.30 42.57
N LEU A 841 -13.42 10.55 42.33
CA LEU A 841 -13.06 11.47 43.41
C LEU A 841 -14.25 11.71 44.36
N CYS A 842 -15.46 11.85 43.81
CA CYS A 842 -16.68 11.93 44.61
C CYS A 842 -16.91 10.66 45.43
N ALA A 843 -16.74 9.47 44.84
CA ALA A 843 -16.86 8.20 45.54
C ALA A 843 -15.85 8.06 46.68
N LEU A 844 -14.59 8.52 46.49
CA LEU A 844 -13.58 8.57 47.57
C LEU A 844 -13.99 9.51 48.71
N ILE A 845 -14.57 10.66 48.38
CA ILE A 845 -15.00 11.65 49.37
C ILE A 845 -16.22 11.12 50.14
N ASP A 846 -17.15 10.44 49.49
CA ASP A 846 -18.38 9.97 50.15
C ASP A 846 -18.16 8.76 51.09
N MET A 847 -16.96 8.16 51.09
CA MET A 847 -16.65 7.02 51.95
C MET A 847 -16.68 7.36 53.45
N ASP A 848 -17.40 6.54 54.23
CA ASP A 848 -17.41 6.59 55.71
C ASP A 848 -16.03 6.24 56.33
N HIS A 849 -15.32 5.30 55.71
CA HIS A 849 -14.01 4.81 56.17
C HIS A 849 -12.93 5.05 55.11
N ARG A 850 -12.35 6.26 55.11
CA ARG A 850 -11.31 6.64 54.15
C ARG A 850 -9.93 6.07 54.54
N PRO A 851 -9.18 5.49 53.59
CA PRO A 851 -7.78 5.13 53.81
C PRO A 851 -6.94 6.33 54.27
N GLN A 852 -5.90 6.08 55.07
CA GLN A 852 -5.06 7.16 55.62
C GLN A 852 -4.44 8.05 54.54
N VAL A 853 -4.09 7.49 53.38
CA VAL A 853 -3.52 8.27 52.26
C VAL A 853 -4.52 9.23 51.64
N VAL A 854 -5.81 8.88 51.59
CA VAL A 854 -6.85 9.83 51.15
C VAL A 854 -6.94 11.02 52.11
N ASN A 855 -6.81 10.78 53.41
CA ASN A 855 -6.80 11.85 54.41
C ASN A 855 -5.54 12.73 54.31
N GLN A 856 -4.38 12.15 54.00
CA GLN A 856 -3.14 12.89 53.76
C GLN A 856 -3.19 13.72 52.48
N ALA A 857 -3.84 13.21 51.42
CA ALA A 857 -4.00 13.88 50.14
C ALA A 857 -5.25 14.79 50.08
N ALA A 858 -5.99 14.96 51.18
CA ALA A 858 -7.27 15.67 51.20
C ALA A 858 -7.19 17.12 50.65
N SER A 859 -6.05 17.80 50.84
CA SER A 859 -5.82 19.15 50.31
C SER A 859 -5.67 19.22 48.79
N GLN A 860 -5.43 18.09 48.11
CA GLN A 860 -5.24 17.98 46.66
C GLN A 860 -6.52 17.53 45.93
N LEU A 861 -7.44 16.83 46.62
CA LEU A 861 -8.65 16.27 46.02
C LEU A 861 -9.59 17.34 45.43
N ILE A 862 -9.85 18.42 46.17
CA ILE A 862 -10.75 19.50 45.72
C ILE A 862 -10.13 20.28 44.55
N PRO A 863 -8.85 20.72 44.61
CA PRO A 863 -8.19 21.31 43.43
C PRO A 863 -8.21 20.41 42.19
N ALA A 864 -7.96 19.10 42.35
CA ALA A 864 -8.02 18.13 41.25
C ALA A 864 -9.44 18.06 40.64
N ALA A 865 -10.48 17.99 41.46
CA ALA A 865 -11.87 18.00 40.99
C ALA A 865 -12.21 19.30 40.24
N ILE A 866 -11.79 20.46 40.75
CA ILE A 866 -12.01 21.76 40.08
C ILE A 866 -11.32 21.79 38.70
N LEU A 867 -10.09 21.29 38.61
CA LEU A 867 -9.37 21.21 37.34
C LEU A 867 -10.16 20.36 36.33
N LEU A 868 -10.61 19.17 36.73
CA LEU A 868 -11.39 18.27 35.87
C LEU A 868 -12.74 18.88 35.46
N PHE A 869 -13.47 19.52 36.39
CA PHE A 869 -14.73 20.21 36.07
C PHE A 869 -14.52 21.37 35.10
N SER A 870 -13.42 22.12 35.23
CA SER A 870 -13.08 23.18 34.29
C SER A 870 -12.75 22.64 32.90
N GLY A 871 -12.06 21.49 32.83
CA GLY A 871 -11.79 20.76 31.60
C GLY A 871 -13.07 20.21 30.96
N LEU A 872 -13.96 19.60 31.74
CA LEU A 872 -15.27 19.11 31.28
C LEU A 872 -16.11 20.24 30.69
N LYS A 873 -16.17 21.40 31.35
CA LYS A 873 -16.90 22.56 30.82
C LYS A 873 -16.39 22.97 29.43
N ARG A 874 -15.05 22.95 29.24
CA ARG A 874 -14.44 23.25 27.93
C ARG A 874 -14.75 22.16 26.90
N ALA A 875 -14.67 20.89 27.29
CA ALA A 875 -14.94 19.76 26.40
C ALA A 875 -16.41 19.75 25.93
N TYR A 876 -17.37 19.98 26.83
CA TYR A 876 -18.79 20.11 26.45
C TYR A 876 -19.06 21.34 25.56
N ALA A 877 -18.36 22.46 25.78
CA ALA A 877 -18.49 23.63 24.90
C ALA A 877 -17.96 23.33 23.48
N CYS A 878 -16.81 22.65 23.38
CA CYS A 878 -16.24 22.22 22.11
C CYS A 878 -17.16 21.23 21.37
N ARG A 879 -17.71 20.23 22.08
CA ARG A 879 -18.66 19.27 21.50
C ARG A 879 -19.93 19.96 20.99
N ALA A 880 -20.45 20.94 21.74
CA ALA A 880 -21.62 21.71 21.31
C ALA A 880 -21.31 22.64 20.12
N GLU A 881 -20.09 23.14 19.96
CA GLU A 881 -19.69 23.89 18.76
C GLU A 881 -19.66 22.96 17.54
N HIS A 882 -19.08 21.77 17.65
CA HIS A 882 -19.09 20.75 16.58
C HIS A 882 -20.50 20.25 16.21
N GLU A 883 -21.36 19.96 17.19
CA GLU A 883 -22.74 19.53 16.94
C GLU A 883 -23.60 20.64 16.28
N ASN A 884 -23.20 21.92 16.36
CA ASN A 884 -23.88 23.01 15.66
C ASN A 884 -23.30 23.26 14.25
N ASP A 885 -22.00 23.02 14.02
CA ASP A 885 -21.41 23.12 12.68
C ASP A 885 -21.90 21.97 11.77
N ASP A 886 -22.17 20.77 12.32
CA ASP A 886 -22.79 19.65 11.59
C ASP A 886 -24.24 19.93 11.12
N GLU A 887 -24.93 20.93 11.68
CA GLU A 887 -26.26 21.38 11.20
C GLU A 887 -26.19 22.45 10.09
N ASP A 888 -25.03 23.10 9.89
CA ASP A 888 -24.86 24.24 8.96
C ASP A 888 -23.88 23.95 7.77
N ASP A 889 -23.14 22.84 7.78
CA ASP A 889 -22.12 22.50 6.75
C ASP A 889 -22.64 21.69 5.55
N ASP A 890 -23.71 22.18 4.91
CA ASP A 890 -24.06 21.80 3.52
C ASP A 890 -23.44 22.74 2.45
N GLU A 891 -22.66 23.76 2.85
CA GLU A 891 -21.97 24.66 1.91
C GLU A 891 -20.61 25.14 2.45
N ASN A 892 -19.54 24.40 2.18
CA ASN A 892 -18.29 24.85 1.49
C ASN A 892 -17.06 24.03 1.91
N GLY A 893 -16.47 23.36 0.93
CA GLY A 893 -15.16 22.72 1.06
C GLY A 893 -13.97 23.67 0.95
N GLU A 894 -12.82 23.11 1.37
CA GLU A 894 -11.43 23.59 1.31
C GLU A 894 -10.93 24.39 2.52
N GLU A 895 -10.27 23.68 3.45
CA GLU A 895 -8.89 23.97 3.90
C GLU A 895 -8.33 22.80 4.75
N GLU A 896 -7.49 21.95 4.14
CA GLU A 896 -6.52 21.10 4.86
C GLU A 896 -5.25 21.93 5.14
N ASP A 897 -4.72 21.87 6.37
CA ASP A 897 -3.41 21.28 6.74
C ASP A 897 -2.88 21.89 8.07
N ASP A 898 -2.91 21.09 9.17
CA ASP A 898 -1.90 21.02 10.27
C ASP A 898 -2.38 20.19 11.50
N ASN A 899 -3.57 19.57 11.45
CA ASN A 899 -4.19 18.93 12.63
C ASN A 899 -4.11 17.39 12.69
N GLY A 900 -3.25 16.75 11.89
CA GLY A 900 -3.12 15.28 11.80
C GLY A 900 -2.70 14.52 13.08
N LYS A 901 -2.52 15.23 14.21
CA LYS A 901 -2.42 14.59 15.53
C LYS A 901 -3.71 14.71 16.35
N ALA A 902 -4.56 15.69 16.09
CA ALA A 902 -5.83 15.90 16.80
C ALA A 902 -6.97 15.01 16.29
N GLN A 903 -6.99 14.67 14.99
CA GLN A 903 -8.03 13.79 14.41
C GLN A 903 -7.97 12.34 14.92
N ILE A 904 -6.80 11.85 15.34
CA ILE A 904 -6.67 10.52 15.98
C ILE A 904 -7.21 10.56 17.42
N PHE A 905 -7.03 11.69 18.13
CA PHE A 905 -7.61 11.90 19.46
C PHE A 905 -9.14 11.98 19.41
N ASP A 906 -9.70 12.52 18.33
CA ASP A 906 -11.16 12.56 18.13
C ASP A 906 -11.71 11.24 17.57
N CYS A 907 -11.01 10.41 16.80
CA CYS A 907 -11.57 9.10 16.41
C CYS A 907 -11.64 8.12 17.59
N ILE A 908 -10.57 8.00 18.39
CA ILE A 908 -10.57 7.14 19.59
C ILE A 908 -11.57 7.69 20.61
N SER A 909 -11.64 9.02 20.80
CA SER A 909 -12.61 9.61 21.72
C SER A 909 -14.03 9.64 21.15
N CYS A 910 -14.28 9.79 19.85
CA CYS A 910 -15.64 9.89 19.27
C CYS A 910 -16.28 8.52 19.11
N CYS A 911 -15.51 7.50 18.67
CA CYS A 911 -15.96 6.10 18.75
C CYS A 911 -16.27 5.72 20.21
N ILE A 912 -15.48 6.18 21.19
CA ILE A 912 -15.72 5.90 22.62
C ILE A 912 -16.77 6.83 23.28
N SER A 913 -17.07 8.01 22.73
CA SER A 913 -18.01 8.98 23.31
C SER A 913 -19.45 8.70 22.92
N VAL A 914 -19.70 8.23 21.69
CA VAL A 914 -21.04 7.76 21.26
C VAL A 914 -21.44 6.50 22.05
N ILE A 915 -20.46 5.72 22.51
CA ILE A 915 -20.60 4.45 23.23
C ILE A 915 -21.04 4.61 24.70
N CYS A 916 -20.85 5.76 25.33
CA CYS A 916 -21.15 5.97 26.77
C CYS A 916 -22.43 6.78 27.06
N ASP A 917 -23.23 7.13 26.04
CA ASP A 917 -24.47 7.90 26.19
C ASP A 917 -25.77 7.03 26.16
N VAL A 918 -25.69 5.76 26.64
CA VAL A 918 -26.84 4.96 27.09
C VAL A 918 -26.71 4.58 28.56
#